data_AF-A0A1T5GVQ5-F1
#
_entry.id   AF-A0A1T5GVQ5-F1
#
_cell.length_a   1.000
_cell.length_b   1.000
_cell.length_c   1.000
_cell.angle_alpha   90.00
_cell.angle_beta   90.00
_cell.angle_gamma   90.00
#
_symmetry.space_group_name_H-M   'P 1'
#
loop_
_entity.id
_entity.type
_entity.pdbx_description
1 polymer ?
#
loop_
_entity_poly.entity_id
_entity_poly.type
_entity_poly.pdbx_seq_one_letter_code
_entity_poly.pdbx_strand_id
1 'polypeptide(L)'
;MYISKFSAFNYRSLKNVTVRLENGKNVFVGKNNSGKSNIIKGIEILVGEKFPTYQNLTNNDFYTFEEIDYETGELKEVIAEHLYLEAELAGRDFDEEQIKTIKKKTAFSKIKSWNALYSKTENGDININFDLFQSLDEIEQRQEVESLGQNKGGYDIKNIWKTPNEVIEFLKSAKIIKLFFCKSRIDDEKSGFGIICLDSANGIWVSNFLSKKLRDSLIATTVISALRSQKEDLRLVHYTWFGKLIMGLWENHKTNLHPKLEKTYEDLIKEKSSEIKHFVDAVFDKDTTEIRKLLEGAIAHKTVSFKFMNDTKNELYKNVQLFVNDGIDRPLHEKGTGIQSAIIISLFSLYCNNFHKSSSLLIAEEPELFLHPQARRVISAELDKFLVSSTEQPRQLIISTHSTEYLKNVEPYNIIRVYKDPKHNCSIAKQLDQDTSEQITTELKRFLWSNNTELFFADKVVLVEGGEVYLIPAIVDKLKNSKQLLDYQNITISRVNGKGNFLNYIKMLQCFNIEYVILGDLDCFKDEVPKLVKHLKLDSIKDNVTKIKEAISAMPISYEAIDERIKGVDKNHDAQTLQNLFEKLSNGEIEKNNEELLATIQFMQLRYTKGNKEAAIIESIGQENFNIALKTLRENNIFIWSKGDLETYYTDKSKAMKGSKDSKALELSYILKSEKQEIDELFLHIDEIILLTELIL
;
A
#
# COMPACT_ATOMS: atom_id res chain seq x y z
N MET A 1 13.17 -2.76 17.68
CA MET A 1 12.73 -3.92 16.93
C MET A 1 11.63 -3.45 16.02
N TYR A 2 11.55 -4.03 14.84
CA TYR A 2 10.50 -3.80 13.88
C TYR A 2 10.17 -5.12 13.20
N ILE A 3 9.00 -5.22 12.58
CA ILE A 3 8.66 -6.39 11.77
C ILE A 3 9.41 -6.27 10.45
N SER A 4 10.39 -7.14 10.19
CA SER A 4 11.13 -7.15 8.92
C SER A 4 10.44 -7.98 7.84
N LYS A 5 9.62 -8.93 8.25
CA LYS A 5 8.91 -9.83 7.35
C LYS A 5 7.63 -10.33 7.99
N PHE A 6 6.57 -10.39 7.21
CA PHE A 6 5.32 -11.04 7.59
C PHE A 6 4.96 -12.09 6.56
N SER A 7 4.61 -13.29 7.02
CA SER A 7 4.09 -14.37 6.18
C SER A 7 2.77 -14.87 6.72
N ALA A 8 1.80 -15.08 5.83
CA ALA A 8 0.49 -15.64 6.14
C ALA A 8 0.19 -16.80 5.20
N PHE A 9 -0.30 -17.90 5.78
CA PHE A 9 -0.71 -19.10 5.08
C PHE A 9 -2.13 -19.47 5.50
N ASN A 10 -2.98 -19.72 4.51
CA ASN A 10 -4.37 -20.12 4.67
C ASN A 10 -5.21 -19.18 5.58
N TYR A 11 -4.94 -17.88 5.56
CA TYR A 11 -5.65 -16.89 6.37
C TYR A 11 -6.49 -15.96 5.50
N ARG A 12 -7.83 -16.07 5.60
CA ARG A 12 -8.79 -15.28 4.81
C ARG A 12 -8.51 -15.32 3.32
N SER A 13 -8.16 -14.21 2.67
CA SER A 13 -7.78 -14.23 1.25
C SER A 13 -6.31 -14.57 1.01
N LEU A 14 -5.50 -14.76 2.05
CA LEU A 14 -4.07 -14.99 1.97
C LEU A 14 -3.78 -16.50 1.95
N LYS A 15 -3.71 -17.10 0.75
CA LYS A 15 -3.31 -18.51 0.60
C LYS A 15 -1.86 -18.73 1.04
N ASN A 16 -0.94 -17.96 0.46
CA ASN A 16 0.49 -17.96 0.78
C ASN A 16 1.05 -16.60 0.38
N VAL A 17 1.04 -15.67 1.34
CA VAL A 17 1.50 -14.30 1.12
C VAL A 17 2.67 -14.01 2.03
N THR A 18 3.73 -13.46 1.46
CA THR A 18 4.91 -13.00 2.21
C THR A 18 5.24 -11.58 1.77
N VAL A 19 5.44 -10.70 2.75
CA VAL A 19 5.81 -9.30 2.52
C VAL A 19 7.04 -8.96 3.35
N ARG A 20 7.95 -8.19 2.77
CA ARG A 20 9.11 -7.64 3.50
C ARG A 20 8.81 -6.21 3.88
N LEU A 21 9.21 -5.84 5.08
CA LEU A 21 8.93 -4.56 5.69
C LEU A 21 10.23 -4.00 6.24
N GLU A 22 10.38 -2.69 6.17
CA GLU A 22 11.55 -1.99 6.66
C GLU A 22 11.27 -1.27 7.96
N ASN A 23 12.35 -0.88 8.63
CA ASN A 23 12.25 0.20 9.61
C ASN A 23 11.78 1.49 8.91
N GLY A 24 10.96 2.30 9.57
CA GLY A 24 10.35 3.48 8.97
C GLY A 24 9.00 3.19 8.29
N LYS A 25 8.73 3.90 7.17
CA LYS A 25 7.43 3.92 6.49
C LYS A 25 7.30 2.81 5.44
N ASN A 26 6.25 2.00 5.58
CA ASN A 26 5.85 0.94 4.66
C ASN A 26 4.42 1.18 4.21
N VAL A 27 4.14 1.06 2.91
CA VAL A 27 2.83 1.42 2.35
C VAL A 27 2.27 0.29 1.49
N PHE A 28 1.13 -0.24 1.93
CA PHE A 28 0.30 -1.17 1.17
C PHE A 28 -0.67 -0.40 0.27
N VAL A 29 -0.62 -0.67 -1.04
CA VAL A 29 -1.48 -0.07 -2.05
C VAL A 29 -2.21 -1.11 -2.89
N GLY A 30 -3.35 -0.73 -3.45
CA GLY A 30 -4.17 -1.58 -4.29
C GLY A 30 -5.66 -1.34 -4.04
N LYS A 31 -6.54 -1.93 -4.86
CA LYS A 31 -7.99 -1.70 -4.82
C LYS A 31 -8.69 -2.19 -3.56
N ASN A 32 -9.94 -1.76 -3.38
CA ASN A 32 -10.80 -2.29 -2.33
C ASN A 32 -10.89 -3.81 -2.49
N ASN A 33 -11.02 -4.53 -1.38
CA ASN A 33 -11.10 -5.99 -1.39
C ASN A 33 -9.85 -6.73 -1.92
N SER A 34 -8.71 -6.05 -2.10
CA SER A 34 -7.49 -6.71 -2.58
C SER A 34 -6.79 -7.60 -1.55
N GLY A 35 -7.05 -7.40 -0.26
CA GLY A 35 -6.44 -8.16 0.85
C GLY A 35 -5.53 -7.35 1.78
N LYS A 36 -5.38 -6.03 1.56
CA LYS A 36 -4.56 -5.14 2.43
C LYS A 36 -4.93 -5.27 3.91
N SER A 37 -6.21 -5.15 4.23
CA SER A 37 -6.71 -5.27 5.62
C SER A 37 -6.57 -6.69 6.17
N ASN A 38 -6.51 -7.73 5.33
CA ASN A 38 -6.23 -9.09 5.78
C ASN A 38 -4.76 -9.22 6.21
N ILE A 39 -3.82 -8.63 5.48
CA ILE A 39 -2.41 -8.58 5.88
C ILE A 39 -2.28 -7.85 7.23
N ILE A 40 -2.89 -6.66 7.35
CA ILE A 40 -2.84 -5.87 8.59
C ILE A 40 -3.44 -6.62 9.77
N LYS A 41 -4.63 -7.22 9.62
CA LYS A 41 -5.24 -8.00 10.69
C LYS A 41 -4.43 -9.24 11.06
N GLY A 42 -3.74 -9.86 10.11
CA GLY A 42 -2.82 -10.95 10.39
C GLY A 42 -1.61 -10.51 11.24
N ILE A 43 -1.05 -9.33 10.96
CA ILE A 43 -0.03 -8.70 11.81
C ILE A 43 -0.62 -8.38 13.19
N GLU A 44 -1.83 -7.82 13.25
CA GLU A 44 -2.51 -7.49 14.51
C GLU A 44 -2.76 -8.71 15.39
N ILE A 45 -3.04 -9.89 14.83
CA ILE A 45 -3.15 -11.14 15.60
C ILE A 45 -1.88 -11.43 16.39
N LEU A 46 -0.71 -11.22 15.79
CA LEU A 46 0.59 -11.53 16.39
C LEU A 46 1.02 -10.50 17.44
N VAL A 47 0.87 -9.20 17.13
CA VAL A 47 1.48 -8.10 17.90
C VAL A 47 0.48 -7.07 18.45
N GLY A 48 -0.80 -7.18 18.12
CA GLY A 48 -1.83 -6.21 18.50
C GLY A 48 -2.23 -6.22 19.99
N GLU A 49 -3.21 -5.36 20.33
CA GLU A 49 -3.64 -5.17 21.71
C GLU A 49 -4.26 -6.43 22.33
N LYS A 50 -5.04 -7.18 21.54
CA LYS A 50 -5.60 -8.47 21.94
C LYS A 50 -4.53 -9.54 21.89
N PHE A 51 -4.54 -10.43 22.89
CA PHE A 51 -3.59 -11.53 22.92
C PHE A 51 -4.06 -12.66 21.97
N PRO A 52 -3.19 -13.22 21.12
CA PRO A 52 -3.58 -14.12 20.03
C PRO A 52 -4.44 -15.32 20.46
N THR A 53 -4.20 -15.93 21.62
CA THR A 53 -5.01 -17.07 22.10
C THR A 53 -6.43 -16.71 22.51
N TYR A 54 -6.76 -15.41 22.65
CA TYR A 54 -8.13 -14.94 22.94
C TYR A 54 -8.86 -14.43 21.68
N GLN A 55 -8.28 -14.62 20.49
CA GLN A 55 -8.93 -14.26 19.24
C GLN A 55 -10.05 -15.27 18.95
N ASN A 56 -11.28 -14.78 18.80
CA ASN A 56 -12.41 -15.59 18.36
C ASN A 56 -12.36 -15.72 16.84
N LEU A 57 -11.71 -16.78 16.35
CA LEU A 57 -11.66 -17.10 14.93
C LEU A 57 -12.91 -17.87 14.49
N THR A 58 -13.37 -17.58 13.29
CA THR A 58 -14.50 -18.23 12.63
C THR A 58 -14.05 -18.90 11.34
N ASN A 59 -14.93 -19.65 10.67
CA ASN A 59 -14.64 -20.22 9.35
C ASN A 59 -14.18 -19.15 8.33
N ASN A 60 -14.68 -17.92 8.45
CA ASN A 60 -14.30 -16.81 7.56
C ASN A 60 -12.84 -16.35 7.74
N ASP A 61 -12.16 -16.76 8.81
CA ASP A 61 -10.74 -16.45 9.04
C ASP A 61 -9.79 -17.42 8.33
N PHE A 62 -10.30 -18.55 7.83
CA PHE A 62 -9.53 -19.53 7.07
C PHE A 62 -9.67 -19.29 5.57
N TYR A 63 -8.62 -19.62 4.82
CA TYR A 63 -8.65 -19.48 3.37
C TYR A 63 -9.70 -20.40 2.76
N THR A 64 -10.53 -19.81 1.90
CA THR A 64 -11.62 -20.51 1.20
C THR A 64 -11.39 -20.40 -0.29
N PHE A 65 -11.54 -21.52 -0.98
CA PHE A 65 -11.39 -21.63 -2.43
C PHE A 65 -12.48 -22.51 -3.01
N GLU A 66 -12.70 -22.40 -4.31
CA GLU A 66 -13.69 -23.20 -5.03
C GLU A 66 -12.98 -24.39 -5.71
N GLU A 67 -13.57 -25.57 -5.59
CA GLU A 67 -13.21 -26.76 -6.37
C GLU A 67 -14.44 -27.28 -7.11
N ILE A 68 -14.22 -27.90 -8.27
CA ILE A 68 -15.29 -28.59 -9.01
C ILE A 68 -15.47 -29.96 -8.37
N ASP A 69 -16.67 -30.23 -7.89
CA ASP A 69 -17.07 -31.56 -7.47
C ASP A 69 -17.16 -32.47 -8.72
N TYR A 70 -16.29 -33.47 -8.81
CA TYR A 70 -16.18 -34.31 -10.01
C TYR A 70 -17.39 -35.23 -10.23
N GLU A 71 -18.21 -35.46 -9.20
CA GLU A 71 -19.40 -36.31 -9.31
C GLU A 71 -20.62 -35.51 -9.78
N THR A 72 -20.76 -34.27 -9.32
CA THR A 72 -21.92 -33.41 -9.59
C THR A 72 -21.66 -32.35 -10.67
N GLY A 73 -20.40 -32.00 -10.90
CA GLY A 73 -19.98 -30.88 -11.76
C GLY A 73 -20.21 -29.50 -11.12
N GLU A 74 -20.67 -29.43 -9.86
CA GLU A 74 -20.96 -28.18 -9.17
C GLU A 74 -19.69 -27.58 -8.54
N LEU A 75 -19.67 -26.25 -8.40
CA LEU A 75 -18.63 -25.57 -7.63
C LEU A 75 -18.92 -25.72 -6.13
N LYS A 76 -17.95 -26.23 -5.39
CA LYS A 76 -18.00 -26.40 -3.94
C LYS A 76 -16.97 -25.52 -3.27
N GLU A 77 -17.39 -24.78 -2.26
CA GLU A 77 -16.48 -24.04 -1.38
C GLU A 77 -15.74 -25.02 -0.44
N VAL A 78 -14.42 -24.95 -0.47
CA VAL A 78 -13.52 -25.70 0.39
C VAL A 78 -12.79 -24.72 1.30
N ILE A 79 -12.91 -24.95 2.61
CA ILE A 79 -12.28 -24.12 3.65
C ILE A 79 -11.05 -24.86 4.17
N ALA A 80 -9.90 -24.18 4.13
CA ALA A 80 -8.64 -24.70 4.63
C ALA A 80 -8.77 -25.22 6.07
N GLU A 81 -8.05 -26.31 6.36
CA GLU A 81 -8.14 -27.00 7.65
C GLU A 81 -7.42 -26.25 8.77
N HIS A 82 -6.45 -25.40 8.43
CA HIS A 82 -5.63 -24.67 9.38
C HIS A 82 -5.05 -23.39 8.76
N LEU A 83 -4.58 -22.50 9.63
CA LEU A 83 -3.85 -21.29 9.27
C LEU A 83 -2.51 -21.21 9.99
N TYR A 84 -1.56 -20.48 9.40
CA TYR A 84 -0.27 -20.15 10.01
C TYR A 84 0.11 -18.71 9.70
N LEU A 85 0.46 -17.94 10.73
CA LEU A 85 0.96 -16.58 10.63
C LEU A 85 2.35 -16.52 11.26
N GLU A 86 3.28 -15.81 10.64
CA GLU A 86 4.58 -15.51 11.21
C GLU A 86 5.00 -14.06 10.96
N ALA A 87 5.64 -13.45 11.95
CA ALA A 87 6.29 -12.15 11.85
C ALA A 87 7.74 -12.26 12.30
N GLU A 88 8.68 -12.00 11.40
CA GLU A 88 10.10 -11.89 11.72
C GLU A 88 10.40 -10.50 12.28
N LEU A 89 11.13 -10.46 13.39
CA LEU A 89 11.51 -9.24 14.08
C LEU A 89 13.01 -8.96 13.91
N ALA A 90 13.32 -7.80 13.34
CA ALA A 90 14.68 -7.29 13.21
C ALA A 90 14.95 -6.15 14.20
N GLY A 91 16.21 -5.78 14.38
CA GLY A 91 16.67 -4.89 15.45
C GLY A 91 16.73 -5.58 16.82
N ARG A 92 17.35 -4.95 17.82
CA ARG A 92 17.59 -5.55 19.16
C ARG A 92 17.36 -4.57 20.32
N ASP A 93 16.59 -3.52 20.06
CA ASP A 93 16.22 -2.41 20.95
C ASP A 93 14.85 -2.64 21.65
N PHE A 94 14.60 -3.88 22.07
CA PHE A 94 13.43 -4.26 22.85
C PHE A 94 13.52 -3.75 24.31
N ASP A 95 12.39 -3.73 25.03
CA ASP A 95 12.33 -3.21 26.41
C ASP A 95 12.89 -4.21 27.44
N GLU A 96 14.21 -4.12 27.70
CA GLU A 96 14.89 -4.96 28.68
C GLU A 96 14.36 -4.79 30.10
N GLU A 97 13.99 -3.57 30.49
CA GLU A 97 13.47 -3.28 31.84
C GLU A 97 12.13 -3.97 32.06
N GLN A 98 11.25 -3.95 31.06
CA GLN A 98 9.99 -4.66 31.12
C GLN A 98 10.19 -6.19 31.20
N ILE A 99 11.15 -6.75 30.44
CA ILE A 99 11.50 -8.18 30.51
C ILE A 99 11.97 -8.56 31.91
N LYS A 100 12.83 -7.75 32.55
CA LYS A 100 13.31 -8.01 33.92
C LYS A 100 12.19 -8.11 34.96
N THR A 101 11.03 -7.48 34.72
CA THR A 101 9.86 -7.57 35.63
C THR A 101 9.08 -8.89 35.54
N ILE A 102 9.44 -9.79 34.61
CA ILE A 102 8.76 -11.08 34.42
C ILE A 102 9.19 -12.04 35.52
N LYS A 103 8.21 -12.54 36.31
CA LYS A 103 8.50 -13.41 37.46
C LYS A 103 8.80 -14.87 37.09
N LYS A 104 8.21 -15.35 35.99
CA LYS A 104 8.34 -16.76 35.56
C LYS A 104 9.47 -16.91 34.55
N LYS A 105 10.12 -18.07 34.56
CA LYS A 105 11.06 -18.47 33.51
C LYS A 105 10.32 -18.79 32.21
N THR A 106 11.01 -18.68 31.08
CA THR A 106 10.50 -19.05 29.76
C THR A 106 11.19 -20.34 29.29
N ALA A 107 10.40 -21.34 28.91
CA ALA A 107 10.92 -22.60 28.38
C ALA A 107 11.22 -22.48 26.88
N PHE A 108 12.36 -23.03 26.47
CA PHE A 108 12.76 -23.16 25.06
C PHE A 108 13.15 -24.60 24.75
N SER A 109 12.71 -25.11 23.61
CA SER A 109 13.08 -26.43 23.09
C SER A 109 13.85 -26.28 21.78
N LYS A 110 14.92 -27.06 21.62
CA LYS A 110 15.79 -27.00 20.45
C LYS A 110 15.31 -27.97 19.38
N ILE A 111 15.08 -27.48 18.17
CA ILE A 111 14.50 -28.22 17.05
C ILE A 111 15.58 -28.57 16.04
N LYS A 112 15.56 -29.80 15.53
CA LYS A 112 16.59 -30.33 14.63
C LYS A 112 16.63 -29.65 13.25
N SER A 113 15.50 -29.17 12.75
CA SER A 113 15.39 -28.56 11.41
C SER A 113 14.16 -27.66 11.26
N TRP A 114 14.23 -26.66 10.37
CA TRP A 114 13.09 -25.81 10.00
C TRP A 114 11.92 -26.64 9.42
N ASN A 115 12.23 -27.66 8.62
CA ASN A 115 11.21 -28.52 8.00
C ASN A 115 10.43 -29.36 9.02
N ALA A 116 10.93 -29.49 10.25
CA ALA A 116 10.20 -30.17 11.32
C ALA A 116 9.03 -29.34 11.86
N LEU A 117 9.14 -28.01 11.79
CA LEU A 117 8.11 -27.07 12.26
C LEU A 117 6.93 -27.04 11.30
N TYR A 118 7.23 -26.92 10.01
CA TYR A 118 6.27 -26.99 8.94
C TYR A 118 6.97 -27.31 7.61
N SER A 119 6.24 -27.96 6.71
CA SER A 119 6.69 -28.20 5.34
C SER A 119 5.78 -27.49 4.33
N LYS A 120 6.30 -27.20 3.15
CA LYS A 120 5.53 -26.62 2.04
C LYS A 120 5.38 -27.64 0.93
N THR A 121 4.16 -27.81 0.42
CA THR A 121 3.90 -28.62 -0.77
C THR A 121 4.30 -27.86 -2.04
N GLU A 122 4.40 -28.56 -3.17
CA GLU A 122 4.66 -27.93 -4.48
C GLU A 122 3.56 -26.91 -4.87
N ASN A 123 2.33 -27.14 -4.42
CA ASN A 123 1.18 -26.25 -4.64
C ASN A 123 1.15 -25.05 -3.68
N GLY A 124 2.16 -24.92 -2.82
CA GLY A 124 2.35 -23.81 -1.89
C GLY A 124 1.55 -23.92 -0.58
N ASP A 125 0.93 -25.07 -0.31
CA ASP A 125 0.22 -25.33 0.95
C ASP A 125 1.22 -25.64 2.06
N ILE A 126 0.85 -25.29 3.30
CA ILE A 126 1.69 -25.51 4.48
C ILE A 126 1.16 -26.69 5.28
N ASN A 127 2.03 -27.61 5.69
CA ASN A 127 1.70 -28.67 6.66
C ASN A 127 2.38 -28.33 7.99
N ILE A 128 1.58 -28.05 9.02
CA ILE A 128 2.06 -27.59 10.33
C ILE A 128 2.20 -28.80 11.26
N ASN A 129 3.34 -28.91 11.95
CA ASN A 129 3.50 -29.88 13.03
C ASN A 129 2.97 -29.27 14.35
N PHE A 130 1.67 -29.39 14.58
CA PHE A 130 0.99 -28.77 15.73
C PHE A 130 1.57 -29.23 17.09
N ASP A 131 2.09 -30.45 17.19
CA ASP A 131 2.68 -30.99 18.42
C ASP A 131 3.93 -30.20 18.87
N LEU A 132 4.59 -29.47 17.96
CA LEU A 132 5.71 -28.58 18.29
C LEU A 132 5.27 -27.19 18.75
N PHE A 133 3.96 -26.92 18.76
CA PHE A 133 3.40 -25.58 19.00
C PHE A 133 2.33 -25.52 20.09
N GLN A 134 1.72 -26.66 20.46
CA GLN A 134 0.59 -26.72 21.41
C GLN A 134 1.04 -26.64 22.87
N SER A 135 1.84 -27.61 23.34
CA SER A 135 2.16 -27.75 24.77
C SER A 135 3.59 -28.23 25.00
N LEU A 136 4.12 -27.97 26.21
CA LEU A 136 5.45 -28.41 26.61
C LEU A 136 5.51 -29.95 26.78
N ASP A 137 4.40 -30.58 27.16
CA ASP A 137 4.36 -32.02 27.38
C ASP A 137 4.38 -32.80 26.06
N GLU A 138 3.76 -32.27 25.01
CA GLU A 138 3.81 -32.85 23.66
C GLU A 138 5.19 -32.67 23.01
N ILE A 139 5.75 -31.46 23.04
CA ILE A 139 7.02 -31.15 22.39
C ILE A 139 8.16 -32.01 22.97
N GLU A 140 8.16 -32.28 24.27
CA GLU A 140 9.17 -33.14 24.93
C GLU A 140 9.13 -34.59 24.45
N GLN A 141 8.00 -35.08 23.91
CA GLN A 141 7.88 -36.46 23.40
C GLN A 141 8.36 -36.60 21.95
N ARG A 142 8.44 -35.49 21.21
CA ARG A 142 8.75 -35.48 19.77
C ARG A 142 10.21 -35.84 19.48
N GLN A 143 10.43 -36.61 18.41
CA GLN A 143 11.78 -37.00 17.95
C GLN A 143 12.50 -35.85 17.25
N GLU A 144 11.75 -34.86 16.78
CA GLU A 144 12.20 -33.67 16.10
C GLU A 144 12.92 -32.68 17.05
N VAL A 145 12.80 -32.90 18.35
CA VAL A 145 13.41 -32.09 19.41
C VAL A 145 14.71 -32.73 19.88
N GLU A 146 15.75 -31.92 20.02
CA GLU A 146 17.08 -32.36 20.45
C GLU A 146 17.11 -32.64 21.96
N SER A 147 17.77 -33.73 22.37
CA SER A 147 18.06 -33.98 23.78
C SER A 147 19.21 -33.08 24.22
N LEU A 148 18.99 -32.31 25.28
CA LEU A 148 19.93 -31.33 25.84
C LEU A 148 20.73 -31.91 27.02
N GLY A 149 20.51 -33.19 27.34
CA GLY A 149 21.13 -33.93 28.43
C GLY A 149 20.15 -34.90 29.07
N GLN A 150 20.57 -35.58 30.14
CA GLN A 150 19.71 -36.49 30.91
C GLN A 150 19.50 -35.96 32.33
N ASN A 151 18.30 -36.15 32.87
CA ASN A 151 18.02 -35.87 34.26
C ASN A 151 18.62 -36.97 35.17
N LYS A 152 18.56 -36.77 36.50
CA LYS A 152 19.10 -37.74 37.48
C LYS A 152 18.44 -39.14 37.41
N GLY A 153 17.29 -39.26 36.76
CA GLY A 153 16.57 -40.51 36.53
C GLY A 153 16.80 -41.13 35.15
N GLY A 154 17.69 -40.58 34.32
CA GLY A 154 18.02 -41.11 32.99
C GLY A 154 17.10 -40.68 31.85
N TYR A 155 16.12 -39.79 32.11
CA TYR A 155 15.23 -39.27 31.07
C TYR A 155 15.85 -38.07 30.35
N ASP A 156 15.69 -38.01 29.03
CA ASP A 156 16.14 -36.89 28.21
C ASP A 156 15.46 -35.58 28.60
N ILE A 157 16.26 -34.52 28.75
CA ILE A 157 15.79 -33.15 28.96
C ILE A 157 15.70 -32.50 27.59
N LYS A 158 14.49 -32.10 27.17
CA LYS A 158 14.26 -31.49 25.84
C LYS A 158 13.89 -30.01 25.86
N ASN A 159 13.93 -29.39 27.04
CA ASN A 159 13.63 -27.99 27.29
C ASN A 159 14.65 -27.34 28.23
N ILE A 160 14.95 -26.06 27.99
CA ILE A 160 15.75 -25.23 28.89
C ILE A 160 14.88 -24.07 29.38
N TRP A 161 14.86 -23.87 30.69
CA TRP A 161 14.16 -22.77 31.35
C TRP A 161 15.08 -21.57 31.54
N LYS A 162 14.87 -20.52 30.75
CA LYS A 162 15.64 -19.28 30.82
C LYS A 162 14.98 -18.27 31.77
N THR A 163 15.77 -17.69 32.66
CA THR A 163 15.43 -16.51 33.47
C THR A 163 15.28 -15.28 32.56
N PRO A 164 14.62 -14.19 33.04
CA PRO A 164 14.51 -12.95 32.26
C PRO A 164 15.84 -12.43 31.70
N ASN A 165 16.93 -12.47 32.48
CA ASN A 165 18.24 -12.02 32.03
C ASN A 165 18.81 -12.95 30.93
N GLU A 166 18.65 -14.26 31.06
CA GLU A 166 19.07 -15.22 30.03
C GLU A 166 18.23 -15.09 28.75
N VAL A 167 16.95 -14.70 28.86
CA VAL A 167 16.11 -14.38 27.70
C VAL A 167 16.64 -13.14 26.99
N ILE A 168 17.01 -12.08 27.73
CA ILE A 168 17.59 -10.87 27.14
C ILE A 168 18.88 -11.19 26.36
N GLU A 169 19.81 -11.92 26.98
CA GLU A 169 21.07 -12.36 26.34
C GLU A 169 20.81 -13.19 25.08
N PHE A 170 19.83 -14.10 25.17
CA PHE A 170 19.44 -14.96 24.06
C PHE A 170 18.86 -14.16 22.89
N LEU A 171 17.95 -13.22 23.16
CA LEU A 171 17.35 -12.38 22.13
C LEU A 171 18.38 -11.43 21.49
N LYS A 172 19.32 -10.87 22.27
CA LYS A 172 20.42 -10.04 21.75
C LYS A 172 21.31 -10.78 20.77
N SER A 173 21.65 -12.03 21.08
CA SER A 173 22.56 -12.87 20.28
C SER A 173 21.89 -13.66 19.16
N ALA A 174 20.55 -13.76 19.16
CA ALA A 174 19.80 -14.44 18.11
C ALA A 174 20.02 -13.78 16.74
N LYS A 175 20.18 -14.59 15.70
CA LYS A 175 20.21 -14.16 14.29
C LYS A 175 18.81 -13.83 13.79
N ILE A 176 17.85 -14.71 14.09
CA ILE A 176 16.44 -14.58 13.67
C ILE A 176 15.57 -14.66 14.92
N ILE A 177 14.56 -13.79 14.99
CA ILE A 177 13.48 -13.86 15.98
C ILE A 177 12.17 -13.81 15.20
N LYS A 178 11.28 -14.78 15.42
CA LYS A 178 9.95 -14.80 14.80
C LYS A 178 8.88 -14.98 15.86
N LEU A 179 7.79 -14.25 15.74
CA LEU A 179 6.53 -14.57 16.39
C LEU A 179 5.69 -15.43 15.44
N PHE A 180 5.00 -16.42 15.96
CA PHE A 180 4.10 -17.25 15.15
C PHE A 180 2.76 -17.45 15.84
N PHE A 181 1.73 -17.69 15.03
CA PHE A 181 0.42 -18.13 15.46
C PHE A 181 -0.11 -19.18 14.50
N CYS A 182 -0.61 -20.29 15.03
CA CYS A 182 -1.26 -21.33 14.26
C CYS A 182 -2.55 -21.80 14.94
N LYS A 183 -3.52 -22.19 14.11
CA LYS A 183 -4.78 -22.76 14.59
C LYS A 183 -5.37 -23.72 13.55
N SER A 184 -5.84 -24.86 14.01
CA SER A 184 -6.69 -25.77 13.26
C SER A 184 -8.15 -25.33 13.35
N ARG A 185 -8.86 -25.46 12.23
CA ARG A 185 -10.31 -25.29 12.11
C ARG A 185 -11.07 -26.54 12.55
N ILE A 186 -10.45 -27.70 12.37
CA ILE A 186 -11.09 -29.02 12.59
C ILE A 186 -10.94 -29.47 14.06
N ASP A 187 -9.90 -28.99 14.73
CA ASP A 187 -9.51 -29.42 16.06
C ASP A 187 -9.14 -28.19 16.90
N ASP A 188 -10.02 -27.80 17.82
CA ASP A 188 -9.84 -26.60 18.63
C ASP A 188 -8.67 -26.71 19.63
N GLU A 189 -8.22 -27.92 19.96
CA GLU A 189 -7.04 -28.12 20.83
C GLU A 189 -5.74 -27.80 20.08
N LYS A 190 -5.74 -27.98 18.75
CA LYS A 190 -4.60 -27.69 17.87
C LYS A 190 -4.47 -26.19 17.60
N SER A 191 -3.88 -25.48 18.55
CA SER A 191 -3.48 -24.08 18.40
C SER A 191 -2.16 -23.80 19.12
N GLY A 192 -1.41 -22.82 18.63
CA GLY A 192 -0.15 -22.40 19.23
C GLY A 192 0.15 -20.93 18.97
N PHE A 193 0.74 -20.27 19.97
CA PHE A 193 1.30 -18.93 19.84
C PHE A 193 2.63 -18.88 20.57
N GLY A 194 3.66 -18.35 19.91
CA GLY A 194 4.97 -18.37 20.52
C GLY A 194 6.03 -17.62 19.75
N ILE A 195 7.27 -17.95 20.09
CA ILE A 195 8.48 -17.35 19.53
C ILE A 195 9.41 -18.45 19.00
N ILE A 196 10.00 -18.22 17.83
CA ILE A 196 11.02 -19.05 17.21
C ILE A 196 12.29 -18.21 17.11
N CYS A 197 13.41 -18.71 17.61
CA CYS A 197 14.70 -18.04 17.57
C CYS A 197 15.73 -18.90 16.85
N LEU A 198 16.49 -18.31 15.93
CA LEU A 198 17.73 -18.90 15.42
C LEU A 198 18.89 -18.29 16.19
N ASP A 199 19.63 -19.09 16.93
CA ASP A 199 20.77 -18.61 17.70
C ASP A 199 22.02 -18.35 16.83
N SER A 200 23.09 -17.86 17.44
CA SER A 200 24.36 -17.58 16.76
C SER A 200 25.05 -18.83 16.20
N ALA A 201 24.79 -20.00 16.78
CA ALA A 201 25.31 -21.31 16.39
C ALA A 201 24.39 -22.05 15.38
N ASN A 202 23.37 -21.37 14.84
CA ASN A 202 22.35 -21.93 13.94
C ASN A 202 21.43 -22.99 14.58
N GLY A 203 21.35 -23.03 15.92
CA GLY A 203 20.33 -23.78 16.63
C GLY A 203 18.96 -23.11 16.50
N ILE A 204 17.94 -23.89 16.17
CA ILE A 204 16.55 -23.43 16.08
C ILE A 204 15.88 -23.70 17.43
N TRP A 205 15.32 -22.68 18.05
CA TRP A 205 14.68 -22.76 19.35
C TRP A 205 13.24 -22.31 19.26
N VAL A 206 12.33 -23.05 19.88
CA VAL A 206 10.90 -22.71 19.95
C VAL A 206 10.48 -22.56 21.39
N SER A 207 9.66 -21.54 21.65
CA SER A 207 8.88 -21.42 22.88
C SER A 207 7.42 -21.24 22.52
N ASN A 208 6.58 -22.15 22.99
CA ASN A 208 5.12 -22.16 22.82
C ASN A 208 4.38 -21.37 23.92
N PHE A 209 5.10 -20.79 24.88
CA PHE A 209 4.53 -19.97 25.94
C PHE A 209 5.18 -18.59 25.96
N LEU A 210 4.63 -17.67 25.18
CA LEU A 210 5.04 -16.27 25.20
C LEU A 210 4.15 -15.45 26.13
N SER A 211 4.66 -15.07 27.30
CA SER A 211 3.87 -14.22 28.21
C SER A 211 3.50 -12.88 27.55
N LYS A 212 2.33 -12.32 27.86
CA LYS A 212 1.91 -10.99 27.36
C LYS A 212 2.98 -9.92 27.57
N LYS A 213 3.61 -9.89 28.76
CA LYS A 213 4.70 -8.96 29.06
C LYS A 213 5.91 -9.14 28.14
N LEU A 214 6.32 -10.38 27.87
CA LEU A 214 7.44 -10.65 26.98
C LEU A 214 7.10 -10.23 25.55
N ARG A 215 5.90 -10.57 25.06
CA ARG A 215 5.41 -10.11 23.75
C ARG A 215 5.43 -8.58 23.64
N ASP A 216 4.80 -7.89 24.58
CA ASP A 216 4.65 -6.44 24.57
C ASP A 216 6.02 -5.72 24.71
N SER A 217 7.02 -6.38 25.31
CA SER A 217 8.39 -5.86 25.40
C SER A 217 9.20 -5.95 24.11
N LEU A 218 8.84 -6.87 23.21
CA LEU A 218 9.54 -7.05 21.92
C LEU A 218 9.17 -5.93 20.96
N ILE A 219 7.87 -5.66 20.83
CA ILE A 219 7.35 -4.60 19.97
C ILE A 219 6.01 -4.11 20.51
N ALA A 220 5.93 -2.80 20.75
CA ALA A 220 4.71 -2.17 21.19
C ALA A 220 3.93 -1.68 19.96
N THR A 221 2.87 -2.42 19.60
CA THR A 221 2.05 -2.11 18.42
C THR A 221 0.80 -1.35 18.79
N THR A 222 0.40 -0.41 17.93
CA THR A 222 -0.96 0.13 17.94
C THR A 222 -1.51 0.27 16.53
N VAL A 223 -2.83 0.17 16.42
CA VAL A 223 -3.57 0.21 15.16
C VAL A 223 -4.58 1.36 15.21
N ILE A 224 -4.61 2.17 14.16
CA ILE A 224 -5.67 3.12 13.86
C ILE A 224 -6.51 2.48 12.77
N SER A 225 -7.75 2.12 13.10
CA SER A 225 -8.68 1.49 12.15
C SER A 225 -9.20 2.49 11.11
N ALA A 226 -9.66 1.99 9.96
CA ALA A 226 -10.25 2.82 8.92
C ALA A 226 -11.56 3.49 9.38
N LEU A 227 -12.41 2.73 10.08
CA LEU A 227 -13.65 3.21 10.69
C LEU A 227 -13.33 3.84 12.04
N ARG A 228 -12.67 5.00 12.00
CA ARG A 228 -12.36 5.84 13.15
C ARG A 228 -13.62 6.12 13.94
N SER A 229 -13.85 5.41 15.03
CA SER A 229 -15.10 5.52 15.77
C SER A 229 -14.80 5.71 17.25
N GLN A 230 -15.52 6.63 17.88
CA GLN A 230 -15.40 6.83 19.33
C GLN A 230 -15.73 5.54 20.10
N LYS A 231 -16.65 4.73 19.56
CA LYS A 231 -17.02 3.44 20.11
C LYS A 231 -15.90 2.42 20.05
N GLU A 232 -14.87 2.59 19.24
CA GLU A 232 -13.76 1.63 19.13
C GLU A 232 -12.42 2.22 19.59
N ASP A 233 -12.04 3.40 19.09
CA ASP A 233 -10.71 3.99 19.28
C ASP A 233 -10.58 4.89 20.53
N LEU A 234 -11.68 5.54 20.95
CA LEU A 234 -11.68 6.49 22.07
C LEU A 234 -12.42 5.95 23.31
N ARG A 235 -12.55 4.63 23.41
CA ARG A 235 -13.09 3.98 24.60
C ARG A 235 -12.15 4.20 25.78
N LEU A 236 -12.64 4.73 26.90
CA LEU A 236 -11.88 4.85 28.15
C LEU A 236 -11.80 3.51 28.90
N VAL A 237 -11.22 2.52 28.24
CA VAL A 237 -11.00 1.18 28.79
C VAL A 237 -9.51 0.94 28.93
N HIS A 238 -9.08 0.45 30.10
CA HIS A 238 -7.67 0.35 30.51
C HIS A 238 -6.73 -0.40 29.55
N TYR A 239 -7.25 -1.24 28.64
CA TYR A 239 -6.43 -1.98 27.67
C TYR A 239 -6.26 -1.25 26.33
N THR A 240 -7.16 -0.33 25.99
CA THR A 240 -7.08 0.47 24.75
C THR A 240 -5.98 1.52 24.85
N TRP A 241 -5.36 1.88 23.73
CA TRP A 241 -4.37 2.95 23.68
C TRP A 241 -4.88 4.28 24.26
N PHE A 242 -6.11 4.70 23.94
CA PHE A 242 -6.68 5.96 24.44
C PHE A 242 -6.94 5.89 25.95
N GLY A 243 -7.49 4.78 26.45
CA GLY A 243 -7.67 4.57 27.87
C GLY A 243 -6.34 4.58 28.64
N LYS A 244 -5.29 3.94 28.10
CA LYS A 244 -3.93 3.99 28.67
C LYS A 244 -3.34 5.40 28.66
N LEU A 245 -3.53 6.15 27.57
CA LEU A 245 -3.11 7.55 27.45
C LEU A 245 -3.72 8.39 28.57
N ILE A 246 -5.05 8.41 28.65
CA ILE A 246 -5.77 9.24 29.61
C ILE A 246 -5.46 8.82 31.04
N MET A 247 -5.39 7.51 31.31
CA MET A 247 -5.00 6.99 32.62
C MET A 247 -3.58 7.44 33.01
N GLY A 248 -2.60 7.34 32.12
CA GLY A 248 -1.23 7.72 32.46
C GLY A 248 -1.05 9.25 32.56
N LEU A 249 -1.73 10.05 31.72
CA LEU A 249 -1.77 11.51 31.90
C LEU A 249 -2.39 11.88 33.25
N TRP A 250 -3.46 11.20 33.64
CA TRP A 250 -4.10 11.39 34.94
C TRP A 250 -3.15 11.05 36.09
N GLU A 251 -2.55 9.85 36.08
CA GLU A 251 -1.64 9.39 37.13
C GLU A 251 -0.40 10.30 37.29
N ASN A 252 0.11 10.85 36.18
CA ASN A 252 1.27 11.75 36.20
C ASN A 252 0.98 13.13 36.81
N HIS A 253 -0.29 13.56 36.85
CA HIS A 253 -0.65 14.93 37.22
C HIS A 253 -1.61 15.04 38.40
N LYS A 254 -2.32 13.97 38.79
CA LYS A 254 -3.32 14.02 39.88
C LYS A 254 -2.74 14.40 41.24
N THR A 255 -1.46 14.11 41.48
CA THR A 255 -0.75 14.41 42.74
C THR A 255 -0.16 15.82 42.78
N ASN A 256 -0.26 16.60 41.69
CA ASN A 256 0.17 17.98 41.67
C ASN A 256 -0.62 18.81 42.69
N LEU A 257 0.05 19.76 43.34
CA LEU A 257 -0.56 20.65 44.32
C LEU A 257 -1.33 21.78 43.64
N HIS A 258 -2.52 22.08 44.15
CA HIS A 258 -3.28 23.25 43.73
C HIS A 258 -2.60 24.54 44.24
N PRO A 259 -2.34 25.56 43.38
CA PRO A 259 -1.50 26.72 43.72
C PRO A 259 -1.94 27.53 44.94
N LYS A 260 -3.23 27.46 45.32
CA LYS A 260 -3.81 28.26 46.42
C LYS A 260 -4.29 27.45 47.61
N LEU A 261 -4.42 26.12 47.48
CA LEU A 261 -5.15 25.30 48.46
C LEU A 261 -4.25 24.28 49.17
N GLU A 262 -2.97 24.16 48.77
CA GLU A 262 -1.98 23.24 49.34
C GLU A 262 -2.44 21.77 49.43
N LYS A 263 -3.49 21.41 48.69
CA LYS A 263 -4.02 20.06 48.52
C LYS A 263 -3.70 19.55 47.12
N THR A 264 -3.59 18.23 46.98
CA THR A 264 -3.45 17.62 45.65
C THR A 264 -4.76 17.75 44.87
N TYR A 265 -4.68 17.75 43.53
CA TYR A 265 -5.90 17.72 42.69
C TYR A 265 -6.73 16.46 42.96
N GLU A 266 -6.11 15.32 43.23
CA GLU A 266 -6.82 14.09 43.58
C GLU A 266 -7.67 14.25 44.85
N ASP A 267 -7.13 14.87 45.89
CA ASP A 267 -7.84 15.09 47.15
C ASP A 267 -9.02 16.05 46.98
N LEU A 268 -8.79 17.15 46.24
CA LEU A 268 -9.83 18.12 45.94
C LEU A 268 -10.98 17.50 45.13
N ILE A 269 -10.66 16.69 44.13
CA ILE A 269 -11.68 16.01 43.32
C ILE A 269 -12.48 15.02 44.18
N LYS A 270 -11.83 14.24 45.07
CA LYS A 270 -12.54 13.32 45.98
C LYS A 270 -13.47 14.05 46.96
N GLU A 271 -13.01 15.16 47.52
CA GLU A 271 -13.81 16.01 48.42
C GLU A 271 -15.09 16.48 47.70
N LYS A 272 -14.94 17.03 46.49
CA LYS A 272 -16.09 17.51 45.69
C LYS A 272 -16.97 16.40 45.15
N SER A 273 -16.43 15.25 44.77
CA SER A 273 -17.24 14.08 44.39
C SER A 273 -18.10 13.58 45.55
N SER A 274 -17.60 13.66 46.79
CA SER A 274 -18.37 13.29 47.98
C SER A 274 -19.53 14.24 48.23
N GLU A 275 -19.33 15.54 48.01
CA GLU A 275 -20.42 16.55 48.04
C GLU A 275 -21.47 16.28 46.96
N ILE A 276 -21.04 16.04 45.70
CA ILE A 276 -21.93 15.72 44.58
C ILE A 276 -22.77 14.47 44.88
N LYS A 277 -22.15 13.44 45.45
CA LYS A 277 -22.84 12.20 45.83
C LYS A 277 -23.99 12.45 46.81
N HIS A 278 -23.80 13.29 47.82
CA HIS A 278 -24.87 13.64 48.75
C HIS A 278 -26.05 14.31 48.04
N PHE A 279 -25.77 15.20 47.09
CA PHE A 279 -26.83 15.83 46.30
C PHE A 279 -27.58 14.83 45.41
N VAL A 280 -26.87 13.85 44.83
CA VAL A 280 -27.48 12.81 43.99
C VAL A 280 -28.33 11.85 44.82
N ASP A 281 -27.84 11.42 45.98
CA ASP A 281 -28.60 10.58 46.92
C ASP A 281 -29.91 11.28 47.32
N ALA A 282 -29.87 12.60 47.55
CA ALA A 282 -31.07 13.38 47.87
C ALA A 282 -32.07 13.46 46.69
N VAL A 283 -31.60 13.51 45.45
CA VAL A 283 -32.48 13.54 44.25
C VAL A 283 -33.23 12.21 44.08
N PHE A 284 -32.58 11.08 44.34
CA PHE A 284 -33.12 9.73 44.09
C PHE A 284 -33.52 8.96 45.36
N ASP A 285 -33.69 9.64 46.49
CA ASP A 285 -33.95 9.01 47.80
C ASP A 285 -35.23 8.15 47.78
N LYS A 286 -36.30 8.69 47.18
CA LYS A 286 -37.60 8.01 47.05
C LYS A 286 -37.49 6.77 46.16
N ASP A 287 -36.89 6.91 44.98
CA ASP A 287 -36.70 5.81 44.02
C ASP A 287 -35.85 4.70 44.63
N THR A 288 -34.79 5.08 45.34
CA THR A 288 -33.90 4.14 46.04
C THR A 288 -34.66 3.34 47.11
N THR A 289 -35.54 4.01 47.85
CA THR A 289 -36.38 3.38 48.87
C THR A 289 -37.39 2.42 48.26
N GLU A 290 -38.00 2.80 47.13
CA GLU A 290 -38.95 1.96 46.40
C GLU A 290 -38.29 0.70 45.83
N ILE A 291 -37.12 0.85 45.20
CA ILE A 291 -36.35 -0.29 44.66
C ILE A 291 -35.95 -1.24 45.78
N ARG A 292 -35.50 -0.74 46.95
CA ARG A 292 -35.17 -1.60 48.10
C ARG A 292 -36.38 -2.43 48.53
N LYS A 293 -37.56 -1.82 48.67
CA LYS A 293 -38.79 -2.54 49.02
C LYS A 293 -39.14 -3.63 48.01
N LEU A 294 -39.00 -3.36 46.71
CA LEU A 294 -39.23 -4.35 45.66
C LEU A 294 -38.23 -5.51 45.74
N LEU A 295 -36.97 -5.23 46.10
CA LEU A 295 -35.91 -6.24 46.20
C LEU A 295 -35.96 -7.05 47.50
N GLU A 296 -36.51 -6.52 48.58
CA GLU A 296 -36.54 -7.15 49.91
C GLU A 296 -37.22 -8.53 49.91
N GLY A 297 -38.22 -8.74 49.03
CA GLY A 297 -38.90 -10.02 48.86
C GLY A 297 -38.31 -10.94 47.80
N ALA A 298 -37.40 -10.45 46.95
CA ALA A 298 -36.91 -11.17 45.77
C ALA A 298 -35.48 -11.68 45.94
N ILE A 299 -34.57 -10.86 46.49
CA ILE A 299 -33.14 -11.19 46.63
C ILE A 299 -32.51 -10.51 47.85
N ALA A 300 -31.57 -11.20 48.51
CA ALA A 300 -30.82 -10.63 49.62
C ALA A 300 -29.90 -9.48 49.15
N HIS A 301 -30.00 -8.31 49.78
CA HIS A 301 -29.18 -7.14 49.49
C HIS A 301 -28.97 -6.28 50.75
N LYS A 302 -27.90 -5.46 50.77
CA LYS A 302 -27.58 -4.56 51.91
C LYS A 302 -27.95 -3.11 51.65
N THR A 303 -27.63 -2.59 50.48
CA THR A 303 -27.93 -1.22 50.08
C THR A 303 -28.17 -1.13 48.57
N VAL A 304 -29.02 -0.19 48.18
CA VAL A 304 -29.19 0.30 46.81
C VAL A 304 -28.95 1.80 46.85
N SER A 305 -28.29 2.37 45.86
CA SER A 305 -28.07 3.82 45.73
C SER A 305 -27.81 4.17 44.27
N PHE A 306 -28.29 5.32 43.81
CA PHE A 306 -27.87 5.89 42.53
C PHE A 306 -26.53 6.61 42.69
N LYS A 307 -25.64 6.48 41.71
CA LYS A 307 -24.34 7.16 41.72
C LYS A 307 -24.14 7.90 40.41
N PHE A 308 -23.77 9.18 40.51
CA PHE A 308 -23.47 10.02 39.34
C PHE A 308 -22.08 9.76 38.75
N MET A 309 -21.14 9.22 39.55
CA MET A 309 -19.80 8.80 39.11
C MET A 309 -19.37 7.53 39.86
N ASN A 310 -18.47 6.73 39.27
CA ASN A 310 -17.86 5.60 39.96
C ASN A 310 -16.82 6.06 41.00
N ASP A 311 -17.08 5.78 42.28
CA ASP A 311 -16.25 6.17 43.44
C ASP A 311 -14.97 5.34 43.64
N THR A 312 -14.65 4.39 42.76
CA THR A 312 -13.43 3.57 42.93
C THR A 312 -12.19 4.43 42.65
N LYS A 313 -11.19 4.36 43.54
CA LYS A 313 -9.92 5.13 43.49
C LYS A 313 -9.23 5.15 42.10
N ASN A 314 -9.54 4.19 41.23
CA ASN A 314 -8.90 3.98 39.93
C ASN A 314 -9.80 4.28 38.73
N GLU A 315 -10.94 4.98 38.88
CA GLU A 315 -11.90 5.16 37.76
C GLU A 315 -12.34 6.61 37.49
N LEU A 316 -11.90 7.60 38.25
CA LEU A 316 -12.31 9.00 38.02
C LEU A 316 -12.01 9.48 36.59
N TYR A 317 -10.88 9.07 36.02
CA TYR A 317 -10.49 9.41 34.65
C TYR A 317 -11.43 8.83 33.57
N LYS A 318 -12.26 7.82 33.89
CA LYS A 318 -13.22 7.23 32.93
C LYS A 318 -14.35 8.17 32.55
N ASN A 319 -14.51 9.29 33.27
CA ASN A 319 -15.53 10.31 33.00
C ASN A 319 -14.98 11.50 32.17
N VAL A 320 -13.69 11.50 31.81
CA VAL A 320 -13.09 12.57 31.02
C VAL A 320 -13.67 12.55 29.61
N GLN A 321 -14.19 13.68 29.13
CA GLN A 321 -14.65 13.84 27.75
C GLN A 321 -13.83 14.90 27.03
N LEU A 322 -13.50 14.65 25.77
CA LEU A 322 -12.76 15.60 24.95
C LEU A 322 -13.72 16.51 24.18
N PHE A 323 -13.53 17.81 24.34
CA PHE A 323 -14.26 18.88 23.66
C PHE A 323 -13.34 19.62 22.70
N VAL A 324 -13.91 20.12 21.61
CA VAL A 324 -13.19 20.85 20.57
C VAL A 324 -13.99 22.07 20.18
N ASN A 325 -13.31 23.21 20.07
CA ASN A 325 -13.91 24.45 19.59
C ASN A 325 -13.30 24.85 18.24
N ASP A 326 -14.05 24.66 17.18
CA ASP A 326 -13.77 25.06 15.78
C ASP A 326 -14.66 26.24 15.33
N GLY A 327 -15.18 27.00 16.31
CA GLY A 327 -16.22 28.03 16.15
C GLY A 327 -17.37 27.82 17.14
N ILE A 328 -17.63 26.57 17.53
CA ILE A 328 -18.58 26.20 18.60
C ILE A 328 -17.96 25.10 19.46
N ASP A 329 -18.00 25.22 20.78
CA ASP A 329 -17.49 24.19 21.69
C ASP A 329 -18.46 22.99 21.77
N ARG A 330 -18.00 21.81 21.35
CA ARG A 330 -18.80 20.57 21.34
C ARG A 330 -17.93 19.35 21.64
N PRO A 331 -18.52 18.25 22.13
CA PRO A 331 -17.84 16.96 22.23
C PRO A 331 -17.23 16.52 20.90
N LEU A 332 -16.08 15.86 20.93
CA LEU A 332 -15.36 15.43 19.71
C LEU A 332 -16.25 14.62 18.75
N HIS A 333 -17.13 13.76 19.26
CA HIS A 333 -17.97 12.89 18.45
C HIS A 333 -19.06 13.62 17.67
N GLU A 334 -19.38 14.86 18.05
CA GLU A 334 -20.29 15.74 17.30
C GLU A 334 -19.55 16.55 16.23
N LYS A 335 -18.22 16.48 16.17
CA LYS A 335 -17.42 17.17 15.15
C LYS A 335 -17.43 16.43 13.82
N GLY A 336 -17.15 17.15 12.74
CA GLY A 336 -16.91 16.52 11.44
C GLY A 336 -15.77 15.51 11.50
N THR A 337 -15.90 14.42 10.75
CA THR A 337 -14.95 13.29 10.68
C THR A 337 -13.50 13.72 10.41
N GLY A 338 -13.29 14.83 9.71
CA GLY A 338 -11.95 15.40 9.50
C GLY A 338 -11.26 15.88 10.78
N ILE A 339 -11.98 16.63 11.62
CA ILE A 339 -11.46 17.10 12.91
C ILE A 339 -11.26 15.91 13.86
N GLN A 340 -12.21 14.98 13.88
CA GLN A 340 -12.10 13.74 14.66
C GLN A 340 -10.81 12.99 14.33
N SER A 341 -10.55 12.79 13.04
CA SER A 341 -9.37 12.08 12.55
C SER A 341 -8.06 12.75 12.95
N ALA A 342 -7.97 14.08 12.76
CA ALA A 342 -6.77 14.84 13.14
C ALA A 342 -6.47 14.74 14.63
N ILE A 343 -7.49 14.88 15.48
CA ILE A 343 -7.34 14.82 16.93
C ILE A 343 -7.00 13.41 17.40
N ILE A 344 -7.65 12.38 16.84
CA ILE A 344 -7.30 10.98 17.14
C ILE A 344 -5.82 10.75 16.83
N ILE A 345 -5.33 11.21 15.68
CA ILE A 345 -3.92 11.06 15.29
C ILE A 345 -2.97 11.86 16.20
N SER A 346 -3.32 13.09 16.59
CA SER A 346 -2.51 13.89 17.52
C SER A 346 -2.44 13.28 18.91
N LEU A 347 -3.57 12.83 19.47
CA LEU A 347 -3.61 12.12 20.75
C LEU A 347 -2.85 10.80 20.67
N PHE A 348 -2.94 10.14 19.52
CA PHE A 348 -2.21 8.91 19.27
C PHE A 348 -0.70 9.13 19.27
N SER A 349 -0.22 10.17 18.59
CA SER A 349 1.18 10.59 18.61
C SER A 349 1.66 10.90 20.05
N LEU A 350 0.81 11.56 20.85
CA LEU A 350 1.09 11.82 22.27
C LEU A 350 1.18 10.51 23.10
N TYR A 351 0.32 9.53 22.83
CA TYR A 351 0.38 8.21 23.46
C TYR A 351 1.70 7.49 23.16
N CYS A 352 2.12 7.48 21.89
CA CYS A 352 3.42 6.92 21.52
C CYS A 352 4.56 7.60 22.27
N ASN A 353 4.59 8.92 22.33
CA ASN A 353 5.70 9.62 22.99
C ASN A 353 5.78 9.37 24.50
N ASN A 354 4.66 9.07 25.16
CA ASN A 354 4.62 8.88 26.61
C ASN A 354 4.78 7.42 27.08
N PHE A 355 4.22 6.46 26.33
CA PHE A 355 4.10 5.06 26.78
C PHE A 355 4.92 4.07 25.95
N HIS A 356 5.40 4.49 24.79
CA HIS A 356 6.22 3.67 23.91
C HIS A 356 7.69 4.06 24.04
N LYS A 357 8.29 3.64 25.16
CA LYS A 357 9.72 3.86 25.47
C LYS A 357 10.63 2.78 24.86
N SER A 358 10.18 2.07 23.83
CA SER A 358 10.95 1.08 23.08
C SER A 358 10.41 0.93 21.66
N SER A 359 11.02 0.03 20.88
CA SER A 359 10.50 -0.60 19.65
C SER A 359 8.99 -0.43 19.41
N SER A 360 8.60 0.42 18.46
CA SER A 360 7.17 0.74 18.25
C SER A 360 6.71 0.62 16.83
N LEU A 361 5.52 0.05 16.67
CA LEU A 361 4.82 -0.11 15.40
C LEU A 361 3.48 0.62 15.43
N LEU A 362 3.32 1.56 14.51
CA LEU A 362 2.04 2.17 14.19
C LEU A 362 1.51 1.56 12.91
N ILE A 363 0.27 1.08 12.94
CA ILE A 363 -0.47 0.67 11.75
C ILE A 363 -1.64 1.63 11.54
N ALA A 364 -1.75 2.22 10.35
CA ALA A 364 -2.86 3.09 9.98
C ALA A 364 -3.61 2.49 8.77
N GLU A 365 -4.87 2.11 8.97
CA GLU A 365 -5.76 1.67 7.90
C GLU A 365 -6.49 2.86 7.28
N GLU A 366 -6.35 3.02 5.96
CA GLU A 366 -7.02 4.03 5.12
C GLU A 366 -7.09 5.41 5.78
N PRO A 367 -5.95 6.01 6.17
CA PRO A 367 -5.95 7.24 6.94
C PRO A 367 -6.55 8.45 6.20
N GLU A 368 -6.72 8.37 4.89
CA GLU A 368 -7.43 9.35 4.05
C GLU A 368 -8.95 9.34 4.18
N LEU A 369 -9.55 8.30 4.78
CA LEU A 369 -10.99 8.10 4.72
C LEU A 369 -11.71 9.26 5.43
N PHE A 370 -12.73 9.81 4.76
CA PHE A 370 -13.44 11.05 5.14
C PHE A 370 -12.63 12.36 5.13
N LEU A 371 -11.42 12.38 4.56
CA LEU A 371 -10.58 13.58 4.47
C LEU A 371 -10.55 14.17 3.06
N HIS A 372 -10.68 15.50 2.97
CA HIS A 372 -10.37 16.26 1.75
C HIS A 372 -8.85 16.23 1.48
N PRO A 373 -8.36 16.30 0.23
CA PRO A 373 -6.94 16.14 -0.10
C PRO A 373 -5.94 16.95 0.75
N GLN A 374 -6.25 18.21 1.09
CA GLN A 374 -5.37 19.01 1.97
C GLN A 374 -5.22 18.39 3.37
N ALA A 375 -6.30 17.88 3.95
CA ALA A 375 -6.27 17.22 5.25
C ALA A 375 -5.52 15.87 5.19
N ARG A 376 -5.59 15.13 4.07
CA ARG A 376 -4.78 13.90 3.87
C ARG A 376 -3.28 14.19 3.96
N ARG A 377 -2.83 15.31 3.38
CA ARG A 377 -1.42 15.74 3.45
C ARG A 377 -1.01 16.10 4.87
N VAL A 378 -1.86 16.81 5.61
CA VAL A 378 -1.63 17.12 7.03
C VAL A 378 -1.50 15.83 7.83
N ILE A 379 -2.41 14.87 7.65
CA ILE A 379 -2.32 13.56 8.31
C ILE A 379 -1.05 12.81 7.93
N SER A 380 -0.67 12.77 6.65
CA SER A 380 0.59 12.14 6.24
C SER A 380 1.77 12.75 6.99
N ALA A 381 1.82 14.09 7.09
CA ALA A 381 2.88 14.77 7.84
C ALA A 381 2.87 14.42 9.34
N GLU A 382 1.70 14.30 9.97
CA GLU A 382 1.61 13.87 11.39
C GLU A 382 2.05 12.43 11.60
N LEU A 383 1.71 11.52 10.68
CA LEU A 383 2.21 10.13 10.72
C LEU A 383 3.72 10.07 10.48
N ASP A 384 4.26 10.91 9.60
CA ASP A 384 5.70 11.00 9.37
C ASP A 384 6.43 11.59 10.61
N LYS A 385 5.81 12.51 11.37
CA LYS A 385 6.35 12.99 12.66
C LYS A 385 6.48 11.86 13.69
N PHE A 386 5.56 10.88 13.70
CA PHE A 386 5.68 9.72 14.57
C PHE A 386 7.01 8.99 14.33
N LEU A 387 7.46 8.85 13.08
CA LEU A 387 8.71 8.16 12.73
C LEU A 387 9.96 8.86 13.28
N VAL A 388 9.96 10.20 13.35
CA VAL A 388 11.14 11.01 13.76
C VAL A 388 11.10 11.49 15.21
N SER A 389 10.02 11.22 15.94
CA SER A 389 9.82 11.74 17.31
C SER A 389 10.63 11.02 18.40
N SER A 390 11.43 10.01 18.03
CA SER A 390 12.53 9.49 18.84
C SER A 390 13.71 9.16 17.95
N THR A 391 14.89 9.69 18.27
CA THR A 391 16.14 9.36 17.59
C THR A 391 16.85 8.16 18.21
N GLU A 392 16.58 7.90 19.49
CA GLU A 392 17.17 6.77 20.22
C GLU A 392 16.49 5.44 19.89
N GLN A 393 15.25 5.48 19.39
CA GLN A 393 14.42 4.31 19.22
C GLN A 393 13.77 4.26 17.84
N PRO A 394 14.07 3.24 17.03
CA PRO A 394 13.47 3.07 15.72
C PRO A 394 11.96 2.84 15.85
N ARG A 395 11.23 3.49 14.95
CA ARG A 395 9.76 3.41 14.86
C ARG A 395 9.37 2.95 13.47
N GLN A 396 8.39 2.07 13.42
CA GLN A 396 7.86 1.52 12.18
C GLN A 396 6.44 2.03 11.97
N LEU A 397 6.15 2.44 10.74
CA LEU A 397 4.83 2.86 10.29
C LEU A 397 4.40 1.96 9.13
N ILE A 398 3.25 1.32 9.28
CA ILE A 398 2.57 0.57 8.23
C ILE A 398 1.30 1.31 7.86
N ILE A 399 1.13 1.66 6.60
CA ILE A 399 -0.08 2.30 6.10
C ILE A 399 -0.71 1.40 5.05
N SER A 400 -2.02 1.18 5.11
CA SER A 400 -2.79 0.76 3.93
C SER A 400 -3.57 1.94 3.38
N THR A 401 -3.56 2.11 2.06
CA THR A 401 -4.13 3.32 1.44
C THR A 401 -4.57 3.10 0.00
N HIS A 402 -5.55 3.91 -0.40
CA HIS A 402 -6.03 4.19 -1.74
C HIS A 402 -5.60 5.57 -2.23
N SER A 403 -4.94 6.35 -1.38
CA SER A 403 -4.54 7.72 -1.67
C SER A 403 -3.07 7.77 -2.07
N THR A 404 -2.85 8.33 -3.26
CA THR A 404 -1.52 8.60 -3.82
C THR A 404 -0.66 9.51 -2.94
N GLU A 405 -1.27 10.31 -2.07
CA GLU A 405 -0.55 11.23 -1.18
C GLU A 405 0.39 10.51 -0.20
N TYR A 406 0.08 9.28 0.21
CA TYR A 406 0.92 8.50 1.13
C TYR A 406 2.08 7.77 0.45
N LEU A 407 2.08 7.70 -0.89
CA LEU A 407 3.17 7.14 -1.68
C LEU A 407 4.33 8.14 -1.88
N LYS A 408 4.10 9.42 -1.57
CA LYS A 408 5.13 10.44 -1.65
C LYS A 408 6.18 10.23 -0.56
N ASN A 409 7.46 10.42 -0.90
CA ASN A 409 8.61 10.25 0.00
C ASN A 409 8.76 8.84 0.60
N VAL A 410 8.22 7.83 -0.08
CA VAL A 410 8.41 6.42 0.30
C VAL A 410 9.46 5.82 -0.61
N GLU A 411 10.37 5.05 -0.03
CA GLU A 411 11.32 4.26 -0.80
C GLU A 411 10.58 3.22 -1.67
N PRO A 412 10.89 3.07 -2.96
CA PRO A 412 10.12 2.19 -3.85
C PRO A 412 9.98 0.73 -3.37
N TYR A 413 10.98 0.20 -2.67
CA TYR A 413 10.95 -1.16 -2.09
C TYR A 413 10.07 -1.27 -0.83
N ASN A 414 9.66 -0.15 -0.23
CA ASN A 414 8.70 -0.08 0.87
C ASN A 414 7.24 0.06 0.38
N ILE A 415 7.02 0.11 -0.93
CA ILE A 415 5.69 0.09 -1.52
C ILE A 415 5.33 -1.38 -1.82
N ILE A 416 4.22 -1.84 -1.25
CA ILE A 416 3.71 -3.18 -1.46
C ILE A 416 2.37 -3.09 -2.17
N ARG A 417 2.32 -3.50 -3.44
CA ARG A 417 1.06 -3.61 -4.20
C ARG A 417 0.38 -4.92 -3.84
N VAL A 418 -0.88 -4.84 -3.42
CA VAL A 418 -1.74 -5.98 -3.09
C VAL A 418 -2.93 -6.00 -4.03
N TYR A 419 -3.12 -7.09 -4.75
CA TYR A 419 -4.20 -7.30 -5.73
C TYR A 419 -4.73 -8.73 -5.63
N LYS A 420 -5.89 -8.99 -6.23
CA LYS A 420 -6.50 -10.32 -6.30
C LYS A 420 -5.94 -11.08 -7.50
N ASP A 421 -5.66 -12.37 -7.32
CA ASP A 421 -5.39 -13.27 -8.44
C ASP A 421 -6.69 -13.43 -9.27
N PRO A 422 -6.67 -13.23 -10.59
CA PRO A 422 -7.85 -13.42 -11.43
C PRO A 422 -8.27 -14.90 -11.58
N LYS A 423 -7.35 -15.85 -11.34
CA LYS A 423 -7.62 -17.30 -11.50
C LYS A 423 -8.01 -17.98 -10.19
N HIS A 424 -7.49 -17.48 -9.07
CA HIS A 424 -7.71 -18.06 -7.75
C HIS A 424 -8.29 -17.00 -6.84
N ASN A 425 -9.16 -17.34 -5.89
CA ASN A 425 -9.74 -16.36 -4.96
C ASN A 425 -8.74 -15.87 -3.87
N CYS A 426 -7.45 -15.75 -4.20
CA CYS A 426 -6.39 -15.36 -3.28
C CYS A 426 -5.84 -13.96 -3.57
N SER A 427 -5.23 -13.36 -2.56
CA SER A 427 -4.51 -12.10 -2.66
C SER A 427 -3.05 -12.37 -2.98
N ILE A 428 -2.47 -11.54 -3.84
CA ILE A 428 -1.04 -11.51 -4.17
C ILE A 428 -0.46 -10.18 -3.67
N ALA A 429 0.72 -10.25 -3.05
CA ALA A 429 1.51 -9.07 -2.71
C ALA A 429 2.78 -9.02 -3.58
N LYS A 430 3.07 -7.86 -4.17
CA LYS A 430 4.25 -7.62 -4.99
C LYS A 430 4.95 -6.34 -4.56
N GLN A 431 6.26 -6.41 -4.44
CA GLN A 431 7.15 -5.30 -4.08
C GLN A 431 8.48 -5.47 -4.81
N LEU A 432 9.27 -4.38 -4.87
CA LEU A 432 10.62 -4.45 -5.39
C LEU A 432 11.54 -5.25 -4.47
N ASP A 433 12.56 -5.88 -5.06
CA ASP A 433 13.65 -6.47 -4.30
C ASP A 433 14.60 -5.38 -3.79
N GLN A 434 15.24 -5.60 -2.64
CA GLN A 434 16.23 -4.67 -2.08
C GLN A 434 17.48 -4.57 -2.97
N ASP A 435 17.83 -5.65 -3.67
CA ASP A 435 18.97 -5.70 -4.59
C ASP A 435 18.68 -5.03 -5.95
N THR A 436 17.52 -4.38 -6.10
CA THR A 436 17.18 -3.64 -7.32
C THR A 436 18.15 -2.46 -7.52
N SER A 437 18.59 -2.25 -8.76
CA SER A 437 19.62 -1.24 -9.04
C SER A 437 19.20 0.18 -8.63
N GLU A 438 20.14 0.96 -8.10
CA GLU A 438 19.94 2.34 -7.66
C GLU A 438 19.36 3.24 -8.77
N GLN A 439 19.71 2.95 -10.03
CA GLN A 439 19.15 3.63 -11.19
C GLN A 439 17.64 3.42 -11.31
N ILE A 440 17.16 2.18 -11.20
CA ILE A 440 15.73 1.86 -11.25
C ILE A 440 15.01 2.52 -10.08
N THR A 441 15.59 2.46 -8.88
CA THR A 441 15.04 3.10 -7.67
C THR A 441 14.92 4.62 -7.84
N THR A 442 15.91 5.27 -8.44
CA THR A 442 15.88 6.72 -8.70
C THR A 442 14.84 7.10 -9.77
N GLU A 443 14.74 6.32 -10.84
CA GLU A 443 13.70 6.48 -11.88
C GLU A 443 12.29 6.36 -11.26
N LEU A 444 12.09 5.37 -10.39
CA LEU A 444 10.83 5.16 -9.66
C LEU A 444 10.50 6.28 -8.70
N LYS A 445 11.47 6.79 -7.94
CA LYS A 445 11.26 7.95 -7.08
C LYS A 445 10.72 9.13 -7.90
N ARG A 446 11.40 9.50 -8.99
CA ARG A 446 10.93 10.59 -9.87
C ARG A 446 9.51 10.35 -10.38
N PHE A 447 9.16 9.10 -10.67
CA PHE A 447 7.82 8.71 -11.08
C PHE A 447 6.78 8.86 -9.95
N LEU A 448 7.08 8.44 -8.71
CA LEU A 448 6.17 8.61 -7.57
C LEU A 448 5.84 10.08 -7.27
N TRP A 449 6.74 10.99 -7.64
CA TRP A 449 6.51 12.42 -7.60
C TRP A 449 5.64 12.95 -8.74
N SER A 450 5.41 12.17 -9.79
CA SER A 450 4.53 12.52 -10.90
C SER A 450 3.05 12.26 -10.59
N ASN A 451 2.14 12.91 -11.32
CA ASN A 451 0.69 12.79 -11.13
C ASN A 451 0.10 11.41 -11.52
N ASN A 452 0.92 10.46 -11.99
CA ASN A 452 0.45 9.16 -12.49
C ASN A 452 0.54 8.05 -11.42
N THR A 453 0.50 8.38 -10.14
CA THR A 453 0.51 7.38 -9.06
C THR A 453 -0.80 6.58 -8.95
N GLU A 454 -1.84 6.97 -9.69
CA GLU A 454 -3.06 6.18 -9.85
C GLU A 454 -2.81 4.79 -10.45
N LEU A 455 -1.72 4.62 -11.21
CA LEU A 455 -1.38 3.37 -11.89
C LEU A 455 -1.24 2.17 -10.92
N PHE A 456 -0.89 2.41 -9.65
CA PHE A 456 -0.82 1.36 -8.63
C PHE A 456 -2.18 0.70 -8.31
N PHE A 457 -3.27 1.39 -8.66
CA PHE A 457 -4.64 0.93 -8.45
C PHE A 457 -5.28 0.36 -9.71
N ALA A 458 -4.57 0.27 -10.84
CA ALA A 458 -5.07 -0.35 -12.07
C ALA A 458 -4.73 -1.85 -12.14
N ASP A 459 -5.51 -2.61 -12.91
CA ASP A 459 -5.12 -3.98 -13.32
C ASP A 459 -4.22 -3.92 -14.56
N LYS A 460 -4.60 -3.06 -15.52
CA LYS A 460 -3.89 -2.81 -16.78
C LYS A 460 -3.78 -1.31 -17.05
N VAL A 461 -2.67 -0.90 -17.66
CA VAL A 461 -2.36 0.51 -17.94
C VAL A 461 -2.06 0.73 -19.42
N VAL A 462 -2.80 1.63 -20.07
CA VAL A 462 -2.50 2.07 -21.44
C VAL A 462 -1.67 3.35 -21.36
N LEU A 463 -0.41 3.26 -21.77
CA LEU A 463 0.52 4.38 -21.79
C LEU A 463 0.44 5.10 -23.14
N VAL A 464 0.16 6.41 -23.12
CA VAL A 464 -0.05 7.23 -24.32
C VAL A 464 0.81 8.50 -24.31
N GLU A 465 1.04 9.12 -25.46
CA GLU A 465 1.87 10.34 -25.56
C GLU A 465 1.11 11.63 -25.25
N GLY A 466 -0.17 11.72 -25.63
CA GLY A 466 -0.91 12.96 -25.72
C GLY A 466 -2.43 12.81 -25.61
N GLY A 467 -3.13 13.40 -26.60
CA GLY A 467 -4.59 13.50 -26.65
C GLY A 467 -5.33 12.16 -26.71
N GLU A 468 -4.63 11.05 -26.93
CA GLU A 468 -5.19 9.69 -26.88
C GLU A 468 -5.88 9.42 -25.53
N VAL A 469 -5.42 10.05 -24.44
CA VAL A 469 -6.00 9.90 -23.10
C VAL A 469 -7.50 10.23 -23.06
N TYR A 470 -7.95 11.16 -23.91
CA TYR A 470 -9.36 11.54 -24.01
C TYR A 470 -10.12 10.68 -25.04
N LEU A 471 -9.44 10.33 -26.12
CA LEU A 471 -10.07 9.76 -27.29
C LEU A 471 -10.28 8.25 -27.17
N ILE A 472 -9.27 7.51 -26.70
CA ILE A 472 -9.30 6.05 -26.62
C ILE A 472 -10.48 5.54 -25.78
N PRO A 473 -10.83 6.10 -24.60
CA PRO A 473 -12.01 5.64 -23.86
C PRO A 473 -13.31 5.76 -24.68
N ALA A 474 -13.46 6.86 -25.44
CA ALA A 474 -14.65 7.08 -26.27
C ALA A 474 -14.71 6.12 -27.47
N ILE A 475 -13.55 5.80 -28.06
CA ILE A 475 -13.45 4.80 -29.14
C ILE A 475 -13.85 3.41 -28.62
N VAL A 476 -13.30 2.98 -27.49
CA VAL A 476 -13.58 1.67 -26.89
C VAL A 476 -15.07 1.54 -26.56
N ASP A 477 -15.65 2.56 -25.91
CA ASP A 477 -17.07 2.60 -25.57
C ASP A 477 -17.95 2.51 -26.82
N LYS A 478 -17.63 3.25 -27.89
CA LYS A 478 -18.38 3.24 -29.16
C LYS A 478 -18.30 1.88 -29.86
N LEU A 479 -17.11 1.29 -29.98
CA LEU A 479 -16.90 0.00 -30.65
C LEU A 479 -17.52 -1.18 -29.90
N LYS A 480 -17.53 -1.14 -28.56
CA LYS A 480 -18.13 -2.19 -27.72
C LYS A 480 -19.59 -1.91 -27.35
N ASN A 481 -20.18 -0.83 -27.87
CA ASN A 481 -21.53 -0.38 -27.54
C ASN A 481 -21.79 -0.36 -26.02
N SER A 482 -20.87 0.27 -25.29
CA SER A 482 -20.82 0.29 -23.83
C SER A 482 -20.51 1.70 -23.34
N LYS A 483 -20.55 1.93 -22.02
CA LYS A 483 -20.17 3.21 -21.42
C LYS A 483 -19.22 2.94 -20.26
N GLN A 484 -18.12 3.66 -20.21
CA GLN A 484 -17.10 3.54 -19.17
C GLN A 484 -16.51 2.13 -19.05
N LEU A 485 -16.39 1.40 -20.17
CA LEU A 485 -15.98 -0.01 -20.14
C LEU A 485 -14.59 -0.20 -19.49
N LEU A 486 -13.65 0.69 -19.83
CA LEU A 486 -12.31 0.65 -19.27
C LEU A 486 -12.31 0.81 -17.74
N ASP A 487 -13.18 1.69 -17.20
CA ASP A 487 -13.31 1.88 -15.75
C ASP A 487 -13.88 0.61 -15.07
N TYR A 488 -14.90 -0.03 -15.67
CA TYR A 488 -15.45 -1.30 -15.17
C TYR A 488 -14.43 -2.45 -15.19
N GLN A 489 -13.50 -2.43 -16.14
CA GLN A 489 -12.40 -3.39 -16.21
C GLN A 489 -11.14 -2.93 -15.46
N ASN A 490 -11.20 -1.76 -14.80
CA ASN A 490 -10.09 -1.11 -14.12
C ASN A 490 -8.81 -0.96 -14.97
N ILE A 491 -9.00 -0.56 -16.22
CA ILE A 491 -7.95 -0.21 -17.16
C ILE A 491 -7.76 1.30 -17.13
N THR A 492 -6.57 1.75 -16.76
CA THR A 492 -6.25 3.19 -16.69
C THR A 492 -5.48 3.63 -17.92
N ILE A 493 -5.91 4.72 -18.56
CA ILE A 493 -5.11 5.37 -19.60
C ILE A 493 -4.29 6.49 -18.97
N SER A 494 -2.98 6.46 -19.18
CA SER A 494 -2.05 7.40 -18.57
C SER A 494 -1.14 8.01 -19.60
N ARG A 495 -1.15 9.35 -19.66
CA ARG A 495 -0.21 10.10 -20.48
C ARG A 495 1.19 10.00 -19.89
N VAL A 496 2.17 9.60 -20.69
CA VAL A 496 3.59 9.68 -20.32
C VAL A 496 4.08 11.11 -20.54
N ASN A 497 4.87 11.65 -19.61
CA ASN A 497 5.41 13.01 -19.68
C ASN A 497 6.54 13.11 -20.72
N GLY A 498 6.22 12.87 -22.00
CA GLY A 498 7.15 12.71 -23.12
C GLY A 498 7.49 11.25 -23.41
N LYS A 499 7.47 10.88 -24.69
CA LYS A 499 7.71 9.52 -25.20
C LYS A 499 9.01 8.86 -24.74
N GLY A 500 10.05 9.64 -24.45
CA GLY A 500 11.31 9.14 -23.89
C GLY A 500 11.15 8.41 -22.54
N ASN A 501 10.01 8.57 -21.86
CA ASN A 501 9.72 7.95 -20.57
C ASN A 501 9.06 6.57 -20.66
N PHE A 502 8.63 6.08 -21.83
CA PHE A 502 7.94 4.78 -21.94
C PHE A 502 8.69 3.63 -21.24
N LEU A 503 10.01 3.53 -21.45
CA LEU A 503 10.83 2.50 -20.83
C LEU A 503 10.78 2.55 -19.29
N ASN A 504 10.78 3.75 -18.71
CA ASN A 504 10.76 3.93 -17.25
C ASN A 504 9.42 3.46 -16.67
N TYR A 505 8.32 3.74 -17.36
CA TYR A 505 7.00 3.24 -16.97
C TYR A 505 6.93 1.70 -17.07
N ILE A 506 7.44 1.10 -18.15
CA ILE A 506 7.43 -0.37 -18.29
C ILE A 506 8.18 -1.03 -17.13
N LYS A 507 9.43 -0.58 -16.87
CA LYS A 507 10.23 -1.14 -15.77
C LYS A 507 9.45 -1.10 -14.46
N MET A 508 8.78 0.01 -14.18
CA MET A 508 7.95 0.19 -12.99
C MET A 508 6.75 -0.77 -12.95
N LEU A 509 5.95 -0.79 -14.01
CA LEU A 509 4.75 -1.63 -14.09
C LEU A 509 5.11 -3.12 -13.96
N GLN A 510 6.22 -3.54 -14.58
CA GLN A 510 6.77 -4.89 -14.43
C GLN A 510 7.18 -5.21 -12.99
N CYS A 511 7.84 -4.29 -12.28
CA CYS A 511 8.22 -4.49 -10.87
C CYS A 511 7.01 -4.77 -9.97
N PHE A 512 5.86 -4.15 -10.25
CA PHE A 512 4.63 -4.29 -9.47
C PHE A 512 3.62 -5.29 -10.08
N ASN A 513 3.99 -5.99 -11.16
CA ASN A 513 3.13 -6.90 -11.90
C ASN A 513 1.81 -6.25 -12.36
N ILE A 514 1.91 -5.04 -12.91
CA ILE A 514 0.79 -4.32 -13.52
C ILE A 514 0.89 -4.55 -15.03
N GLU A 515 -0.20 -5.01 -15.66
CA GLU A 515 -0.24 -5.18 -17.11
C GLU A 515 -0.19 -3.82 -17.80
N TYR A 516 0.39 -3.78 -18.99
CA TYR A 516 0.52 -2.52 -19.72
C TYR A 516 0.36 -2.72 -21.22
N VAL A 517 -0.10 -1.67 -21.89
CA VAL A 517 -0.08 -1.48 -23.34
C VAL A 517 0.58 -0.14 -23.62
N ILE A 518 1.49 -0.09 -24.58
CA ILE A 518 2.04 1.18 -25.08
C ILE A 518 1.32 1.55 -26.36
N LEU A 519 0.92 2.81 -26.45
CA LEU A 519 0.46 3.43 -27.68
C LEU A 519 1.43 4.55 -28.05
N GLY A 520 2.11 4.39 -29.17
CA GLY A 520 3.05 5.37 -29.69
C GLY A 520 2.91 5.61 -31.19
N ASP A 521 3.44 6.74 -31.64
CA ASP A 521 3.47 7.08 -33.06
C ASP A 521 4.67 6.42 -33.76
N LEU A 522 4.70 6.43 -35.11
CA LEU A 522 5.86 5.93 -35.87
C LEU A 522 7.19 6.59 -35.46
N ASP A 523 7.14 7.80 -34.91
CA ASP A 523 8.34 8.49 -34.42
C ASP A 523 8.99 7.83 -33.20
N CYS A 524 8.31 6.89 -32.53
CA CYS A 524 8.90 6.07 -31.47
C CYS A 524 10.01 5.14 -31.99
N PHE A 525 10.04 4.81 -33.29
CA PHE A 525 11.10 3.97 -33.85
C PHE A 525 12.48 4.64 -33.84
N LYS A 526 12.56 5.96 -33.68
CA LYS A 526 13.83 6.69 -33.60
C LYS A 526 14.65 6.28 -32.38
N ASP A 527 14.06 6.37 -31.19
CA ASP A 527 14.81 6.24 -29.94
C ASP A 527 14.12 5.37 -28.90
N GLU A 528 12.79 5.30 -28.92
CA GLU A 528 11.99 4.60 -27.93
C GLU A 528 11.91 3.10 -28.21
N VAL A 529 11.39 2.68 -29.37
CA VAL A 529 11.26 1.26 -29.76
C VAL A 529 12.59 0.51 -29.70
N PRO A 530 13.74 1.05 -30.17
CA PRO A 530 15.02 0.36 -30.02
C PRO A 530 15.39 0.06 -28.55
N LYS A 531 15.08 0.98 -27.62
CA LYS A 531 15.31 0.77 -26.18
C LYS A 531 14.36 -0.27 -25.62
N LEU A 532 13.09 -0.26 -26.05
CA LEU A 532 12.08 -1.25 -25.64
C LEU A 532 12.43 -2.66 -26.10
N VAL A 533 12.79 -2.81 -27.37
CA VAL A 533 13.23 -4.07 -27.99
C VAL A 533 14.45 -4.65 -27.26
N LYS A 534 15.41 -3.80 -26.89
CA LYS A 534 16.56 -4.21 -26.08
C LYS A 534 16.16 -4.67 -24.68
N HIS A 535 15.25 -3.95 -24.01
CA HIS A 535 14.78 -4.29 -22.66
C HIS A 535 13.97 -5.59 -22.62
N LEU A 536 13.06 -5.77 -23.59
CA LEU A 536 12.20 -6.95 -23.72
C LEU A 536 12.88 -8.13 -24.41
N LYS A 537 14.15 -7.99 -24.83
CA LYS A 537 14.96 -9.02 -25.50
C LYS A 537 14.29 -9.57 -26.78
N LEU A 538 13.72 -8.69 -27.59
CA LEU A 538 13.06 -9.04 -28.86
C LEU A 538 14.07 -9.11 -30.01
N ASP A 539 15.00 -10.07 -29.93
CA ASP A 539 16.11 -10.15 -30.89
C ASP A 539 15.67 -10.45 -32.34
N SER A 540 14.49 -11.06 -32.54
CA SER A 540 13.94 -11.41 -33.86
C SER A 540 13.66 -10.21 -34.77
N ILE A 541 13.42 -9.02 -34.20
CA ILE A 541 13.06 -7.80 -34.96
C ILE A 541 14.12 -6.70 -34.88
N LYS A 542 15.28 -6.98 -34.28
CA LYS A 542 16.33 -5.99 -34.01
C LYS A 542 16.87 -5.34 -35.29
N ASP A 543 17.08 -6.16 -36.31
CA ASP A 543 17.56 -5.70 -37.63
C ASP A 543 16.50 -4.86 -38.34
N ASN A 544 15.23 -5.30 -38.30
CA ASN A 544 14.11 -4.55 -38.85
C ASN A 544 14.00 -3.17 -38.18
N VAL A 545 14.04 -3.12 -36.85
CA VAL A 545 13.95 -1.87 -36.07
C VAL A 545 15.12 -0.93 -36.37
N THR A 546 16.33 -1.46 -36.56
CA THR A 546 17.51 -0.65 -36.91
C THR A 546 17.34 0.00 -38.29
N LYS A 547 16.91 -0.77 -39.29
CA LYS A 547 16.64 -0.25 -40.63
C LYS A 547 15.48 0.75 -40.65
N ILE A 548 14.40 0.50 -39.89
CA ILE A 548 13.28 1.45 -39.73
C ILE A 548 13.79 2.78 -39.13
N LYS A 549 14.62 2.71 -38.09
CA LYS A 549 15.23 3.89 -37.47
C LYS A 549 16.05 4.69 -38.49
N GLU A 550 16.87 4.02 -39.28
CA GLU A 550 17.69 4.64 -40.34
C GLU A 550 16.82 5.30 -41.41
N ALA A 551 15.78 4.60 -41.90
CA ALA A 551 14.84 5.10 -42.88
C ALA A 551 14.15 6.39 -42.41
N ILE A 552 13.63 6.39 -41.18
CA ILE A 552 12.97 7.56 -40.58
C ILE A 552 13.97 8.71 -40.35
N SER A 553 15.24 8.39 -40.08
CA SER A 553 16.29 9.39 -39.85
C SER A 553 16.81 10.02 -41.14
N ALA A 554 16.84 9.26 -42.23
CA ALA A 554 17.32 9.66 -43.55
C ALA A 554 16.25 10.38 -44.41
N MET A 555 15.03 10.54 -43.91
CA MET A 555 13.93 11.14 -44.68
C MET A 555 14.28 12.56 -45.17
N PRO A 556 14.08 12.85 -46.46
CA PRO A 556 14.27 14.18 -47.01
C PRO A 556 13.22 15.15 -46.44
N ILE A 557 13.57 16.43 -46.47
CA ILE A 557 12.70 17.54 -46.08
C ILE A 557 11.50 17.60 -47.05
N SER A 558 10.28 17.64 -46.54
CA SER A 558 9.09 17.86 -47.38
C SER A 558 8.94 19.35 -47.69
N TYR A 559 9.22 19.74 -48.94
CA TYR A 559 9.08 21.12 -49.41
C TYR A 559 7.62 21.57 -49.51
N GLU A 560 6.67 20.65 -49.73
CA GLU A 560 5.22 20.94 -49.81
C GLU A 560 4.61 21.28 -48.44
N ALA A 561 4.99 20.54 -47.39
CA ALA A 561 4.57 20.85 -46.02
C ALA A 561 5.20 22.15 -45.48
N ILE A 562 6.38 22.51 -46.01
CA ILE A 562 7.00 23.82 -45.78
C ILE A 562 6.16 24.93 -46.42
N ASP A 563 5.72 24.75 -47.67
CA ASP A 563 4.88 25.73 -48.37
C ASP A 563 3.54 25.98 -47.64
N GLU A 564 2.93 24.94 -47.07
CA GLU A 564 1.73 25.08 -46.23
C GLU A 564 1.99 25.84 -44.91
N ARG A 565 3.11 25.59 -44.24
CA ARG A 565 3.50 26.33 -43.02
C ARG A 565 3.94 27.76 -43.30
N ILE A 566 4.42 28.03 -44.51
CA ILE A 566 4.84 29.37 -44.93
C ILE A 566 3.63 30.32 -45.09
N LYS A 567 2.43 29.78 -45.34
CA LYS A 567 1.17 30.55 -45.36
C LYS A 567 0.80 31.02 -43.94
N GLY A 568 1.29 32.21 -43.55
CA GLY A 568 1.06 32.84 -42.25
C GLY A 568 2.31 33.15 -41.42
N VAL A 569 3.49 33.10 -42.05
CA VAL A 569 4.82 33.35 -41.48
C VAL A 569 4.94 34.70 -40.76
N ASP A 570 4.21 35.72 -41.22
CA ASP A 570 4.19 37.08 -40.70
C ASP A 570 3.80 37.16 -39.20
N LYS A 571 3.19 36.11 -38.64
CA LYS A 571 2.78 36.01 -37.23
C LYS A 571 3.69 35.13 -36.36
N ASN A 572 4.72 34.50 -36.92
CA ASN A 572 5.59 33.56 -36.21
C ASN A 572 6.86 34.27 -35.69
N HIS A 573 7.09 34.24 -34.38
CA HIS A 573 8.24 34.88 -33.72
C HIS A 573 9.59 34.40 -34.28
N ASP A 574 9.72 33.10 -34.57
CA ASP A 574 10.95 32.53 -35.14
C ASP A 574 11.22 33.10 -36.54
N ALA A 575 10.17 33.34 -37.33
CA ALA A 575 10.29 33.92 -38.66
C ALA A 575 10.58 35.42 -38.64
N GLN A 576 10.00 36.17 -37.69
CA GLN A 576 10.32 37.58 -37.47
C GLN A 576 11.78 37.76 -37.01
N THR A 577 12.28 36.82 -36.21
CA THR A 577 13.68 36.78 -35.78
C THR A 577 14.61 36.53 -36.96
N LEU A 578 14.27 35.55 -37.82
CA LEU A 578 15.02 35.28 -39.04
C LEU A 578 14.97 36.48 -40.03
N GLN A 579 13.81 37.13 -40.16
CA GLN A 579 13.65 38.34 -40.98
C GLN A 579 14.54 39.48 -40.49
N ASN A 580 14.51 39.78 -39.19
CA ASN A 580 15.38 40.81 -38.59
C ASN A 580 16.87 40.49 -38.81
N LEU A 581 17.27 39.22 -38.69
CA LEU A 581 18.65 38.80 -38.96
C LEU A 581 19.01 38.96 -40.44
N PHE A 582 18.09 38.69 -41.37
CA PHE A 582 18.31 38.95 -42.80
C PHE A 582 18.40 40.44 -43.13
N GLU A 583 17.61 41.29 -42.49
CA GLU A 583 17.69 42.75 -42.65
C GLU A 583 19.05 43.28 -42.15
N LYS A 584 19.51 42.81 -40.97
CA LYS A 584 20.85 43.11 -40.46
C LYS A 584 21.95 42.64 -41.41
N LEU A 585 21.81 41.45 -42.00
CA LEU A 585 22.74 40.93 -43.00
C LEU A 585 22.75 41.78 -44.26
N SER A 586 21.58 42.24 -44.74
CA SER A 586 21.48 43.09 -45.93
C SER A 586 22.03 44.50 -45.71
N ASN A 587 21.91 45.02 -44.49
CA ASN A 587 22.48 46.30 -44.09
C ASN A 587 23.98 46.24 -43.78
N GLY A 588 24.58 45.04 -43.84
CA GLY A 588 26.00 44.83 -43.53
C GLY A 588 26.35 44.88 -42.05
N GLU A 589 25.35 44.81 -41.16
CA GLU A 589 25.52 44.84 -39.70
C GLU A 589 26.01 43.49 -39.14
N ILE A 590 25.72 42.40 -39.85
CA ILE A 590 26.21 41.06 -39.53
C ILE A 590 26.78 40.41 -40.79
N GLU A 591 27.73 39.50 -40.64
CA GLU A 591 28.30 38.71 -41.73
C GLU A 591 27.60 37.34 -41.87
N LYS A 592 27.79 36.66 -43.00
CA LYS A 592 27.15 35.35 -43.30
C LYS A 592 27.47 34.25 -42.30
N ASN A 593 28.59 34.37 -41.61
CA ASN A 593 29.14 33.49 -40.58
C ASN A 593 28.74 33.91 -39.15
N ASN A 594 27.84 34.88 -39.01
CA ASN A 594 27.33 35.31 -37.71
C ASN A 594 26.71 34.14 -36.94
N GLU A 595 27.13 33.94 -35.69
CA GLU A 595 26.72 32.81 -34.85
C GLU A 595 25.21 32.79 -34.58
N GLU A 596 24.57 33.95 -34.41
CA GLU A 596 23.12 34.06 -34.15
C GLU A 596 22.31 33.70 -35.39
N LEU A 597 22.76 34.13 -36.58
CA LEU A 597 22.17 33.75 -37.87
C LEU A 597 22.30 32.24 -38.10
N LEU A 598 23.50 31.68 -37.92
CA LEU A 598 23.75 30.24 -38.10
C LEU A 598 22.97 29.40 -37.08
N ALA A 599 22.93 29.81 -35.82
CA ALA A 599 22.17 29.13 -34.77
C ALA A 599 20.66 29.17 -35.04
N THR A 600 20.13 30.29 -35.53
CA THR A 600 18.70 30.43 -35.87
C THR A 600 18.34 29.57 -37.09
N ILE A 601 19.19 29.57 -38.13
CA ILE A 601 19.01 28.70 -39.31
C ILE A 601 19.04 27.23 -38.89
N GLN A 602 20.01 26.84 -38.06
CA GLN A 602 20.14 25.46 -37.57
C GLN A 602 18.95 25.06 -36.68
N PHE A 603 18.48 25.97 -35.81
CA PHE A 603 17.30 25.79 -34.97
C PHE A 603 16.03 25.59 -35.81
N MET A 604 15.85 26.37 -36.88
CA MET A 604 14.72 26.20 -37.81
C MET A 604 14.85 24.92 -38.65
N GLN A 605 16.08 24.56 -39.05
CA GLN A 605 16.37 23.31 -39.75
C GLN A 605 15.94 22.06 -38.98
N LEU A 606 16.11 22.06 -37.67
CA LEU A 606 15.72 20.97 -36.80
C LEU A 606 14.19 20.84 -36.61
N ARG A 607 13.40 21.83 -37.05
CA ARG A 607 11.93 21.89 -36.90
C ARG A 607 11.14 21.59 -38.18
N TYR A 608 11.81 21.30 -39.30
CA TYR A 608 11.15 20.93 -40.55
C TYR A 608 10.45 19.56 -40.47
N THR A 609 9.26 19.48 -41.08
CA THR A 609 8.42 18.28 -41.12
C THR A 609 9.01 17.24 -42.07
N LYS A 610 9.03 15.99 -41.59
CA LYS A 610 9.46 14.82 -42.35
C LYS A 610 8.40 14.43 -43.39
N GLY A 611 8.82 13.82 -44.51
CA GLY A 611 7.91 13.25 -45.51
C GLY A 611 7.00 12.14 -44.96
N ASN A 612 6.37 11.35 -45.84
CA ASN A 612 5.54 10.22 -45.40
C ASN A 612 6.42 9.11 -44.77
N LYS A 613 6.33 8.97 -43.44
CA LYS A 613 7.16 8.03 -42.65
C LYS A 613 6.92 6.58 -43.07
N GLU A 614 5.66 6.22 -43.29
CA GLU A 614 5.29 4.86 -43.70
C GLU A 614 5.93 4.50 -45.04
N ALA A 615 5.83 5.39 -46.04
CA ALA A 615 6.40 5.15 -47.36
C ALA A 615 7.93 4.92 -47.30
N ALA A 616 8.65 5.75 -46.54
CA ALA A 616 10.10 5.60 -46.36
C ALA A 616 10.47 4.28 -45.67
N ILE A 617 9.66 3.82 -44.72
CA ILE A 617 9.86 2.54 -44.03
C ILE A 617 9.64 1.37 -45.00
N ILE A 618 8.54 1.39 -45.76
CA ILE A 618 8.21 0.34 -46.73
C ILE A 618 9.29 0.25 -47.82
N GLU A 619 9.79 1.38 -48.31
CA GLU A 619 10.89 1.42 -49.29
C GLU A 619 12.18 0.82 -48.73
N SER A 620 12.45 1.01 -47.44
CA SER A 620 13.69 0.53 -46.79
C SER A 620 13.69 -0.96 -46.47
N ILE A 621 12.59 -1.50 -45.90
CA ILE A 621 12.58 -2.89 -45.39
C ILE A 621 11.55 -3.80 -46.06
N GLY A 622 10.65 -3.24 -46.88
CA GLY A 622 9.52 -3.96 -47.46
C GLY A 622 8.33 -4.10 -46.50
N GLN A 623 7.13 -4.15 -47.07
CA GLN A 623 5.87 -4.23 -46.32
C GLN A 623 5.80 -5.46 -45.39
N GLU A 624 6.31 -6.62 -45.84
CA GLU A 624 6.26 -7.86 -45.08
C GLU A 624 7.08 -7.77 -43.79
N ASN A 625 8.32 -7.30 -43.87
CA ASN A 625 9.19 -7.12 -42.70
C ASN A 625 8.65 -6.04 -41.75
N PHE A 626 8.04 -4.99 -42.30
CA PHE A 626 7.39 -3.97 -41.48
C PHE A 626 6.20 -4.54 -40.70
N ASN A 627 5.36 -5.34 -41.36
CA ASN A 627 4.25 -6.03 -40.71
C ASN A 627 4.72 -7.04 -39.66
N ILE A 628 5.82 -7.78 -39.91
CA ILE A 628 6.44 -8.67 -38.91
C ILE A 628 6.89 -7.86 -37.69
N ALA A 629 7.58 -6.73 -37.89
CA ALA A 629 8.02 -5.88 -36.80
C ALA A 629 6.84 -5.36 -35.97
N LEU A 630 5.79 -4.83 -36.60
CA LEU A 630 4.59 -4.37 -35.91
C LEU A 630 3.86 -5.51 -35.18
N LYS A 631 3.74 -6.69 -35.79
CA LYS A 631 3.09 -7.85 -35.17
C LYS A 631 3.83 -8.30 -33.92
N THR A 632 5.15 -8.46 -33.98
CA THR A 632 5.97 -8.85 -32.82
C THR A 632 5.91 -7.81 -31.71
N LEU A 633 5.86 -6.50 -32.04
CA LEU A 633 5.65 -5.45 -31.04
C LEU A 633 4.28 -5.58 -30.36
N ARG A 634 3.21 -5.80 -31.14
CA ARG A 634 1.83 -5.97 -30.63
C ARG A 634 1.69 -7.20 -29.73
N GLU A 635 2.31 -8.33 -30.09
CA GLU A 635 2.37 -9.54 -29.26
C GLU A 635 3.06 -9.29 -27.90
N ASN A 636 3.82 -8.20 -27.78
CA ASN A 636 4.48 -7.77 -26.55
C ASN A 636 3.86 -6.48 -25.97
N ASN A 637 2.58 -6.22 -26.28
CA ASN A 637 1.79 -5.08 -25.82
C ASN A 637 2.36 -3.70 -26.20
N ILE A 638 3.09 -3.61 -27.31
CA ILE A 638 3.56 -2.35 -27.87
C ILE A 638 2.81 -2.11 -29.18
N PHE A 639 1.88 -1.16 -29.15
CA PHE A 639 1.13 -0.72 -30.30
C PHE A 639 1.76 0.56 -30.87
N ILE A 640 2.29 0.45 -32.08
CA ILE A 640 2.71 1.61 -32.86
C ILE A 640 1.76 1.75 -34.05
N TRP A 641 1.24 2.95 -34.25
CA TRP A 641 0.40 3.28 -35.41
C TRP A 641 1.15 3.01 -36.72
N SER A 642 0.57 2.25 -37.64
CA SER A 642 1.24 1.89 -38.90
C SER A 642 1.34 3.04 -39.93
N LYS A 643 0.42 4.02 -39.88
CA LYS A 643 0.29 5.11 -40.86
C LYS A 643 0.93 6.44 -40.46
N GLY A 644 1.48 6.56 -39.25
CA GLY A 644 2.08 7.81 -38.77
C GLY A 644 1.68 8.16 -37.35
N ASP A 645 1.20 9.39 -37.18
CA ASP A 645 0.68 9.89 -35.93
C ASP A 645 -0.84 9.68 -35.90
N LEU A 646 -1.47 9.77 -34.72
CA LEU A 646 -2.93 9.64 -34.57
C LEU A 646 -3.74 10.49 -35.57
N GLU A 647 -3.29 11.70 -35.89
CA GLU A 647 -4.02 12.59 -36.81
C GLU A 647 -4.07 12.09 -38.25
N THR A 648 -3.17 11.19 -38.65
CA THR A 648 -3.24 10.56 -39.98
C THR A 648 -4.51 9.73 -40.13
N TYR A 649 -5.02 9.17 -39.03
CA TYR A 649 -6.23 8.36 -38.97
C TYR A 649 -7.52 9.19 -38.97
N TYR A 650 -7.44 10.52 -38.95
CA TYR A 650 -8.63 11.37 -38.99
C TYR A 650 -9.18 11.50 -40.42
N THR A 651 -10.50 11.42 -40.59
CA THR A 651 -11.15 11.83 -41.85
C THR A 651 -10.95 13.33 -42.10
N ASP A 652 -11.21 13.80 -43.32
CA ASP A 652 -11.09 15.23 -43.66
C ASP A 652 -11.98 16.12 -42.78
N LYS A 653 -13.17 15.60 -42.40
CA LYS A 653 -14.09 16.22 -41.44
C LYS A 653 -13.41 16.45 -40.09
N SER A 654 -12.74 15.44 -39.57
CA SER A 654 -12.01 15.48 -38.30
C SER A 654 -10.75 16.35 -38.37
N LYS A 655 -10.01 16.31 -39.49
CA LYS A 655 -8.81 17.15 -39.71
C LYS A 655 -9.15 18.65 -39.75
N ALA A 656 -10.30 19.00 -40.33
CA ALA A 656 -10.77 20.38 -40.46
C ALA A 656 -11.15 21.05 -39.12
N MET A 657 -11.28 20.28 -38.02
CA MET A 657 -11.53 20.85 -36.70
C MET A 657 -10.39 21.78 -36.26
N LYS A 658 -10.74 22.85 -35.54
CA LYS A 658 -9.77 23.86 -35.08
C LYS A 658 -9.25 23.50 -33.69
N GLY A 659 -7.96 23.71 -33.46
CA GLY A 659 -7.34 23.50 -32.15
C GLY A 659 -6.01 22.77 -32.24
N SER A 660 -5.36 22.60 -31.09
CA SER A 660 -4.16 21.75 -30.96
C SER A 660 -4.52 20.27 -31.15
N LYS A 661 -3.51 19.42 -31.34
CA LYS A 661 -3.68 17.95 -31.42
C LYS A 661 -4.55 17.41 -30.27
N ASP A 662 -4.21 17.77 -29.03
CA ASP A 662 -4.94 17.36 -27.82
C ASP A 662 -6.38 17.92 -27.78
N SER A 663 -6.59 19.17 -28.20
CA SER A 663 -7.94 19.76 -28.23
C SER A 663 -8.85 19.09 -29.26
N LYS A 664 -8.31 18.71 -30.42
CA LYS A 664 -9.06 17.95 -31.43
C LYS A 664 -9.44 16.57 -30.92
N ALA A 665 -8.51 15.86 -30.30
CA ALA A 665 -8.77 14.54 -29.70
C ALA A 665 -9.88 14.60 -28.64
N LEU A 666 -9.87 15.64 -27.80
CA LEU A 666 -10.92 15.89 -26.82
C LEU A 666 -12.28 16.18 -27.48
N GLU A 667 -12.33 17.04 -28.50
CA GLU A 667 -13.57 17.36 -29.22
C GLU A 667 -14.16 16.12 -29.90
N LEU A 668 -13.32 15.33 -30.59
CA LEU A 668 -13.72 14.04 -31.19
C LEU A 668 -14.27 13.07 -30.14
N SER A 669 -13.68 13.03 -28.93
CA SER A 669 -14.19 12.19 -27.84
C SER A 669 -15.62 12.55 -27.42
N TYR A 670 -16.01 13.83 -27.47
CA TYR A 670 -17.38 14.26 -27.19
C TYR A 670 -18.35 13.89 -28.31
N ILE A 671 -17.89 14.01 -29.56
CA ILE A 671 -18.69 13.66 -30.73
C ILE A 671 -18.98 12.15 -30.75
N LEU A 672 -17.97 11.31 -30.48
CA LEU A 672 -18.13 9.84 -30.39
C LEU A 672 -19.11 9.40 -29.29
N LYS A 673 -19.21 10.17 -28.19
CA LYS A 673 -20.19 9.90 -27.12
C LYS A 673 -21.63 10.21 -27.54
N SER A 674 -21.84 10.93 -28.65
CA SER A 674 -23.19 11.16 -29.19
C SER A 674 -23.65 9.96 -30.04
N GLU A 675 -24.91 9.54 -29.87
CA GLU A 675 -25.47 8.38 -30.60
C GLU A 675 -25.57 8.59 -32.12
N LYS A 676 -25.32 9.81 -32.62
CA LYS A 676 -25.62 10.19 -34.01
C LYS A 676 -24.50 9.94 -35.02
N GLN A 677 -23.27 9.71 -34.58
CA GLN A 677 -22.13 9.57 -35.50
C GLN A 677 -21.47 8.21 -35.37
N GLU A 678 -21.24 7.57 -36.52
CA GLU A 678 -20.46 6.35 -36.62
C GLU A 678 -18.96 6.64 -36.59
N ILE A 679 -18.18 5.67 -36.12
CA ILE A 679 -16.73 5.82 -35.97
C ILE A 679 -16.05 6.05 -37.35
N ASP A 680 -16.58 5.42 -38.40
CA ASP A 680 -16.12 5.51 -39.79
C ASP A 680 -16.30 6.92 -40.39
N GLU A 681 -17.16 7.77 -39.83
CA GLU A 681 -17.28 9.17 -40.26
C GLU A 681 -16.11 10.04 -39.77
N LEU A 682 -15.46 9.63 -38.68
CA LEU A 682 -14.46 10.40 -37.97
C LEU A 682 -13.05 9.86 -38.16
N PHE A 683 -12.93 8.55 -38.40
CA PHE A 683 -11.67 7.84 -38.52
C PHE A 683 -11.53 7.05 -39.82
N LEU A 684 -10.30 6.94 -40.29
CA LEU A 684 -9.84 6.07 -41.37
C LEU A 684 -9.17 4.83 -40.75
N HIS A 685 -8.99 3.76 -41.56
CA HIS A 685 -8.30 2.53 -41.15
C HIS A 685 -8.87 1.89 -39.88
N ILE A 686 -10.19 1.73 -39.83
CA ILE A 686 -10.95 1.24 -38.68
C ILE A 686 -10.46 -0.13 -38.18
N ASP A 687 -9.99 -1.01 -39.07
CA ASP A 687 -9.44 -2.31 -38.70
C ASP A 687 -8.29 -2.20 -37.69
N GLU A 688 -7.43 -1.19 -37.80
CA GLU A 688 -6.31 -0.97 -36.88
C GLU A 688 -6.78 -0.40 -35.53
N ILE A 689 -7.86 0.38 -35.52
CA ILE A 689 -8.50 0.89 -34.30
C ILE A 689 -9.22 -0.24 -33.54
N ILE A 690 -9.86 -1.16 -34.28
CA ILE A 690 -10.46 -2.38 -33.70
C ILE A 690 -9.36 -3.23 -33.06
N LEU A 691 -8.25 -3.44 -33.76
CA LEU A 691 -7.11 -4.19 -33.23
C LEU A 691 -6.52 -3.56 -31.95
N LEU A 692 -6.41 -2.23 -31.89
CA LEU A 692 -5.99 -1.53 -30.68
C LEU A 692 -6.97 -1.80 -29.53
N THR A 693 -8.27 -1.74 -29.80
CA THR A 693 -9.32 -1.99 -28.81
C THR A 693 -9.25 -3.42 -28.27
N GLU A 694 -9.01 -4.41 -29.14
CA GLU A 694 -8.82 -5.80 -28.76
C GLU A 694 -7.53 -6.04 -27.95
N LEU A 695 -6.47 -5.28 -28.20
CA LEU A 695 -5.24 -5.36 -27.43
C LEU A 695 -5.40 -4.73 -26.02
N ILE A 696 -6.20 -3.66 -25.92
CA ILE A 696 -6.45 -2.96 -24.65
C ILE A 696 -7.30 -3.83 -23.71
N LEU A 697 -8.38 -4.42 -24.21
CA LEU A 697 -9.32 -5.25 -23.43
C LEU A 697 -8.68 -6.61 -23.15
#